data_AF-A0A9K3NWQ4-F1
#
_entry.id   AF-A0A9K3NWQ4-F1
#
_cell.length_a   1.000
_cell.length_b   1.000
_cell.length_c   1.000
_cell.angle_alpha   90.00
_cell.angle_beta   90.00
_cell.angle_gamma   90.00
#
_symmetry.space_group_name_H-M   'P 1'
#
loop_
_entity.id
_entity.type
_entity.pdbx_description
1 polymer ?
#
loop_
_entity_poly.entity_id
_entity_poly.type
_entity_poly.pdbx_seq_one_letter_code
_entity_poly.pdbx_strand_id
1 'polypeptide(L)'
;MSYMDDFRHLEIQLEDVKAATNNFSDKPIGSGGFGAVYKGELHLPKGRRTVAFKRLDRKYGQGDVEFWKEITLLSELNHENLASLLHFCREGDERILVYEYASHQSLDRYLDKGSLTWIQRLQICLGAAKGIAYLHDPKKTQQRVLHRDIKSSNILLDDKWTAKVSDFGLSKITPANQPRTYLVSSIVGTPGYCDPSYYDTGILSKECDVYSFGVVLFEVMCGRLCCEFDKDKLICILVNTWRNRCHEDRLDDIIFPDLKRQINQEALSTFATIALRCLNRDHKKRPKMVEIVKELEITLYHQQNSKLHKANLTKTPTPYGFMEEYDYLKIGLKDIEVATNSFSDYKLVARGGFGKVYIGELSLLGGKSLVCFKRLDRRFGQGDVEFWKEVSFLSKYKHENLVSLLNFCDDSHERILVYNCASRGSLDRYVSDPGLTWTQRLKICVGVANAMNYLHVPHDRKHRVIHRNIKSSNILLNDDWTSMVSDFTQSKIVSEKESEDYAISEVVGTNGYCDPLYMETGNLTKESDVYSFGVVLFELLCGRLCTIYRNRELGLLLPTWLRYYNEKRLDEIIFPDLKEKMDSCSLNTFSSLAYRCLKKEREERPSMAEVMKQLEIALEQQEDFEETMRIQNLVISSISKTPRNQNFMRFPNGVLVGDGNTWLSILQSGKVCEVISATKCISADSLVHDDTQNLRFSNVLKGGMNNGFTIKVTTQFLSRKVRYTVSLVFKHNGTHHGTHIPFKFKLNEERYYSDLCMPHVRDDGWLMIELYQFTSYKKEHDIGIHFLPLLNIASSSIEYFLEGVEFRPVQYVS
;
A
#
# COMPACT_ATOMS: atom_id res chain seq x y z
N MET A 1 -47.00 -16.67 -19.20
CA MET A 1 -46.44 -17.65 -20.16
C MET A 1 -45.58 -18.60 -19.36
N SER A 2 -45.74 -19.92 -19.54
CA SER A 2 -45.05 -20.92 -18.73
C SER A 2 -43.54 -20.88 -19.05
N TYR A 3 -42.68 -20.88 -18.03
CA TYR A 3 -41.21 -20.97 -18.14
C TYR A 3 -40.73 -22.16 -19.01
N MET A 4 -41.63 -23.09 -19.32
CA MET A 4 -41.41 -24.27 -20.16
C MET A 4 -41.47 -23.98 -21.67
N ASP A 5 -42.07 -22.85 -22.11
CA ASP A 5 -42.22 -22.56 -23.54
C ASP A 5 -40.91 -22.08 -24.19
N ASP A 6 -39.97 -21.54 -23.40
CA ASP A 6 -38.72 -20.92 -23.88
C ASP A 6 -37.74 -21.95 -24.47
N PHE A 7 -37.82 -23.23 -24.07
CA PHE A 7 -36.89 -24.28 -24.49
C PHE A 7 -37.48 -25.29 -25.48
N ARG A 8 -38.71 -25.09 -25.98
CA ARG A 8 -39.36 -26.03 -26.94
C ARG A 8 -38.52 -26.29 -28.19
N HIS A 9 -37.70 -25.33 -28.60
CA HIS A 9 -36.81 -25.45 -29.76
C HIS A 9 -35.68 -26.48 -29.57
N LEU A 10 -35.41 -26.91 -28.33
CA LEU A 10 -34.43 -27.95 -27.99
C LEU A 10 -35.08 -29.33 -27.77
N GLU A 11 -36.41 -29.42 -27.75
CA GLU A 11 -37.13 -30.66 -27.49
C GLU A 11 -37.13 -31.59 -28.71
N ILE A 12 -36.81 -32.86 -28.51
CA ILE A 12 -36.86 -33.93 -29.54
C ILE A 12 -37.76 -35.08 -29.09
N GLN A 13 -38.32 -35.81 -30.06
CA GLN A 13 -39.24 -36.92 -29.77
C GLN A 13 -38.49 -38.16 -29.30
N LEU A 14 -39.14 -38.98 -28.47
CA LEU A 14 -38.53 -40.23 -27.98
C LEU A 14 -38.25 -41.21 -29.13
N GLU A 15 -39.05 -41.17 -30.18
CA GLU A 15 -38.87 -41.95 -31.39
C GLU A 15 -37.51 -41.67 -32.06
N ASP A 16 -37.11 -40.40 -32.16
CA ASP A 16 -35.81 -39.99 -32.69
C ASP A 16 -34.66 -40.48 -31.81
N VAL A 17 -34.82 -40.39 -30.48
CA VAL A 17 -33.83 -40.90 -29.51
C VAL A 17 -33.67 -42.41 -29.64
N LYS A 18 -34.77 -43.16 -29.76
CA LYS A 18 -34.75 -44.62 -29.93
C LYS A 18 -34.13 -45.00 -31.27
N ALA A 19 -34.44 -44.28 -32.35
CA ALA A 19 -33.81 -44.49 -33.65
C ALA A 19 -32.29 -44.26 -33.57
N ALA A 20 -31.86 -43.17 -32.93
CA ALA A 20 -30.45 -42.79 -32.80
C ALA A 20 -29.62 -43.76 -31.94
N THR A 21 -30.26 -44.42 -30.97
CA THR A 21 -29.61 -45.31 -29.99
C THR A 21 -29.90 -46.80 -30.22
N ASN A 22 -30.57 -47.14 -31.32
CA ASN A 22 -31.10 -48.50 -31.57
C ASN A 22 -31.87 -49.05 -30.36
N ASN A 23 -32.81 -48.25 -29.86
CA ASN A 23 -33.62 -48.52 -28.67
C ASN A 23 -32.79 -48.83 -27.40
N PHE A 24 -31.67 -48.12 -27.21
CA PHE A 24 -30.74 -48.32 -26.10
C PHE A 24 -30.19 -49.74 -25.99
N SER A 25 -30.10 -50.47 -27.11
CA SER A 25 -29.63 -51.86 -27.13
C SER A 25 -28.13 -51.99 -26.83
N ASP A 26 -27.36 -50.97 -27.12
CA ASP A 26 -25.93 -50.93 -26.80
C ASP A 26 -25.67 -50.76 -25.31
N LYS A 27 -24.55 -51.32 -24.85
CA LYS A 27 -24.09 -51.13 -23.47
C LYS A 27 -23.88 -49.63 -23.18
N PRO A 28 -24.32 -49.11 -22.03
CA PRO A 28 -24.06 -47.73 -21.64
C PRO A 28 -22.57 -47.42 -21.68
N ILE A 29 -22.21 -46.27 -22.25
CA ILE A 29 -20.83 -45.75 -22.26
C ILE A 29 -20.44 -45.18 -20.89
N GLY A 30 -21.43 -44.84 -20.06
CA GLY A 30 -21.28 -44.47 -18.66
C GLY A 30 -22.56 -44.76 -17.88
N SER A 31 -22.43 -45.03 -16.59
CA SER A 31 -23.56 -45.29 -15.68
C SER A 31 -23.20 -44.81 -14.29
N GLY A 32 -24.10 -44.08 -13.62
CA GLY A 32 -23.90 -43.58 -12.27
C GLY A 32 -25.20 -43.18 -11.58
N GLY A 33 -25.10 -42.45 -10.47
CA GLY A 33 -26.26 -42.03 -9.67
C GLY A 33 -27.30 -41.15 -10.40
N PHE A 34 -26.94 -40.61 -11.57
CA PHE A 34 -27.80 -39.78 -12.41
C PHE A 34 -28.29 -40.48 -13.68
N GLY A 35 -28.15 -41.81 -13.77
CA GLY A 35 -28.65 -42.61 -14.89
C GLY A 35 -27.56 -43.10 -15.85
N ALA A 36 -28.01 -43.65 -16.98
CA ALA A 36 -27.17 -44.29 -17.99
C ALA A 36 -26.95 -43.38 -19.20
N VAL A 37 -25.73 -43.36 -19.71
CA VAL A 37 -25.34 -42.58 -20.89
C VAL A 37 -25.10 -43.51 -22.07
N TYR A 38 -25.75 -43.23 -23.19
CA TYR A 38 -25.65 -43.99 -24.43
C TYR A 38 -25.05 -43.12 -25.54
N LYS A 39 -24.26 -43.73 -26.42
CA LYS A 39 -23.79 -43.08 -27.65
C LYS A 39 -24.85 -43.33 -28.74
N GLY A 40 -25.08 -42.35 -29.60
CA GLY A 40 -25.92 -42.56 -30.79
C GLY A 40 -25.67 -41.55 -31.89
N GLU A 41 -26.24 -41.81 -33.07
CA GLU A 41 -26.22 -40.90 -34.22
C GLU A 41 -27.57 -40.21 -34.36
N LEU A 42 -27.62 -38.90 -34.10
CA LEU A 42 -28.83 -38.10 -34.27
C LEU A 42 -28.87 -37.51 -35.69
N HIS A 43 -29.97 -37.73 -36.39
CA HIS A 43 -30.23 -37.15 -37.71
C HIS A 43 -30.78 -35.73 -37.54
N LEU A 44 -29.97 -34.73 -37.88
CA LEU A 44 -30.37 -33.33 -37.86
C LEU A 44 -30.55 -32.81 -39.30
N PRO A 45 -31.28 -31.70 -39.53
CA PRO A 45 -31.42 -31.09 -40.86
C PRO A 45 -30.08 -30.77 -41.55
N LYS A 46 -29.01 -30.59 -40.78
CA LYS A 46 -27.65 -30.28 -41.25
C LYS A 46 -26.74 -31.52 -41.41
N GLY A 47 -27.28 -32.73 -41.26
CA GLY A 47 -26.53 -34.00 -41.36
C GLY A 47 -26.60 -34.85 -40.09
N ARG A 48 -25.89 -35.98 -40.10
CA ARG A 48 -25.79 -36.86 -38.92
C ARG A 48 -24.76 -36.32 -37.94
N ARG A 49 -25.08 -36.37 -36.66
CA ARG A 49 -24.19 -35.96 -35.57
C ARG A 49 -24.12 -37.04 -34.51
N THR A 50 -22.90 -37.43 -34.12
CA THR A 50 -22.70 -38.29 -32.95
C THR A 50 -22.95 -37.50 -31.67
N VAL A 51 -23.81 -38.01 -30.81
CA VAL A 51 -24.23 -37.35 -29.56
C VAL A 51 -24.26 -38.35 -28.39
N ALA A 52 -24.29 -37.82 -27.16
CA ALA A 52 -24.46 -38.61 -25.94
C ALA A 52 -25.86 -38.41 -25.35
N PHE A 53 -26.58 -39.50 -25.14
CA PHE A 53 -27.91 -39.54 -24.54
C PHE A 53 -27.82 -39.96 -23.07
N LYS A 54 -27.93 -39.01 -22.15
CA LYS A 54 -28.00 -39.26 -20.70
C LYS A 54 -29.46 -39.49 -20.33
N ARG A 55 -29.85 -40.75 -20.15
CA ARG A 55 -31.19 -41.18 -19.74
C ARG A 55 -31.23 -41.25 -18.21
N LEU A 56 -31.98 -40.34 -17.60
CA LEU A 56 -32.08 -40.23 -16.14
C LEU A 56 -32.92 -41.37 -15.57
N ASP A 57 -32.50 -41.94 -14.44
CA ASP A 57 -33.26 -42.99 -13.75
C ASP A 57 -34.20 -42.37 -12.71
N ARG A 58 -35.50 -42.63 -12.84
CA ARG A 58 -36.55 -42.15 -11.93
C ARG A 58 -36.74 -43.03 -10.69
N LYS A 59 -36.10 -44.20 -10.60
CA LYS A 59 -36.32 -45.17 -9.50
C LYS A 59 -36.08 -44.62 -8.09
N TYR A 60 -35.40 -43.48 -7.95
CA TYR A 60 -35.11 -42.84 -6.67
C TYR A 60 -35.77 -41.46 -6.47
N GLY A 61 -36.72 -41.05 -7.34
CA GLY A 61 -37.57 -39.86 -7.12
C GLY A 61 -36.90 -38.48 -7.27
N GLN A 62 -35.63 -38.40 -7.66
CA GLN A 62 -34.83 -37.16 -7.79
C GLN A 62 -34.43 -36.86 -9.25
N GLY A 63 -35.35 -37.03 -10.21
CA GLY A 63 -35.02 -36.89 -11.64
C GLY A 63 -35.41 -35.55 -12.26
N ASP A 64 -36.60 -35.03 -11.92
CA ASP A 64 -37.20 -33.90 -12.65
C ASP A 64 -36.57 -32.55 -12.31
N VAL A 65 -36.19 -32.32 -11.04
CA VAL A 65 -35.59 -31.04 -10.62
C VAL A 65 -34.19 -30.89 -11.22
N GLU A 66 -33.41 -31.97 -11.17
CA GLU A 66 -32.08 -32.10 -11.73
C GLU A 66 -32.12 -31.96 -13.25
N PHE A 67 -33.08 -32.62 -13.91
CA PHE A 67 -33.32 -32.52 -15.36
C PHE A 67 -33.57 -31.08 -15.79
N TRP A 68 -34.55 -30.41 -15.18
CA TRP A 68 -34.90 -29.05 -15.56
C TRP A 68 -33.79 -28.06 -15.22
N LYS A 69 -33.11 -28.23 -14.09
CA LYS A 69 -31.98 -27.39 -13.73
C LYS A 69 -30.86 -27.48 -14.77
N GLU A 70 -30.53 -28.70 -15.20
CA GLU A 70 -29.45 -28.90 -16.17
C GLU A 70 -29.81 -28.28 -17.53
N ILE A 71 -31.08 -28.38 -17.96
CA ILE A 71 -31.59 -27.68 -19.16
C ILE A 71 -31.46 -26.17 -19.01
N THR A 72 -31.97 -25.60 -17.92
CA THR A 72 -31.95 -24.14 -17.71
C THR A 72 -30.53 -23.60 -17.68
N LEU A 73 -29.63 -24.23 -16.91
CA LEU A 73 -28.24 -23.78 -16.81
C LEU A 73 -27.49 -23.91 -18.13
N LEU A 74 -27.53 -25.08 -18.78
CA LEU A 74 -26.72 -25.30 -19.98
C LEU A 74 -27.27 -24.60 -21.23
N SER A 75 -28.54 -24.18 -21.22
CA SER A 75 -29.09 -23.34 -22.29
C SER A 75 -28.61 -21.89 -22.19
N GLU A 76 -28.24 -21.41 -21.01
CA GLU A 76 -27.79 -20.04 -20.76
C GLU A 76 -26.25 -19.90 -20.68
N LEU A 77 -25.54 -20.99 -20.36
CA LEU A 77 -24.09 -21.02 -20.20
C LEU A 77 -23.40 -21.40 -21.52
N ASN A 78 -22.45 -20.58 -21.98
CA ASN A 78 -21.65 -20.86 -23.16
C ASN A 78 -20.16 -20.63 -22.89
N HIS A 79 -19.39 -21.72 -22.84
CA HIS A 79 -17.94 -21.68 -22.63
C HIS A 79 -17.28 -22.95 -23.18
N GLU A 80 -16.08 -22.81 -23.75
CA GLU A 80 -15.36 -23.92 -24.41
C GLU A 80 -15.08 -25.11 -23.47
N ASN A 81 -14.96 -24.85 -22.17
CA ASN A 81 -14.68 -25.87 -21.14
C ASN A 81 -15.91 -26.35 -20.36
N LEU A 82 -17.13 -26.11 -20.84
CA LEU A 82 -18.35 -26.70 -20.29
C LEU A 82 -18.97 -27.67 -21.30
N ALA A 83 -19.66 -28.70 -20.81
CA ALA A 83 -20.41 -29.60 -21.67
C ALA A 83 -21.60 -28.88 -22.31
N SER A 84 -21.78 -29.05 -23.62
CA SER A 84 -22.84 -28.38 -24.38
C SER A 84 -24.06 -29.28 -24.52
N LEU A 85 -25.20 -28.82 -23.99
CA LEU A 85 -26.50 -29.44 -24.21
C LEU A 85 -27.00 -29.08 -25.61
N LEU A 86 -27.40 -30.08 -26.38
CA LEU A 86 -27.93 -29.92 -27.73
C LEU A 86 -29.46 -29.99 -27.74
N HIS A 87 -30.00 -31.00 -27.09
CA HIS A 87 -31.43 -31.30 -27.07
C HIS A 87 -31.85 -31.95 -25.75
N PHE A 88 -33.14 -32.04 -25.52
CA PHE A 88 -33.70 -32.89 -24.47
C PHE A 88 -34.95 -33.62 -24.98
N CYS A 89 -35.29 -34.74 -24.35
CA CYS A 89 -36.53 -35.47 -24.59
C CYS A 89 -37.31 -35.62 -23.28
N ARG A 90 -38.60 -35.33 -23.35
CA ARG A 90 -39.54 -35.42 -22.23
C ARG A 90 -40.86 -36.03 -22.70
N GLU A 91 -40.91 -37.35 -22.73
CA GLU A 91 -42.10 -38.09 -23.16
C GLU A 91 -42.46 -39.17 -22.12
N GLY A 92 -43.69 -39.11 -21.58
CA GLY A 92 -44.09 -39.95 -20.46
C GLY A 92 -43.12 -39.87 -19.28
N ASP A 93 -42.58 -41.01 -18.88
CA ASP A 93 -41.59 -41.14 -17.81
C ASP A 93 -40.13 -40.94 -18.26
N GLU A 94 -39.88 -40.77 -19.55
CA GLU A 94 -38.53 -40.58 -20.07
C GLU A 94 -38.05 -39.14 -19.83
N ARG A 95 -36.82 -39.02 -19.31
CA ARG A 95 -36.09 -37.77 -19.14
C ARG A 95 -34.70 -37.98 -19.69
N ILE A 96 -34.44 -37.45 -20.88
CA ILE A 96 -33.19 -37.70 -21.61
C ILE A 96 -32.56 -36.38 -22.00
N LEU A 97 -31.31 -36.18 -21.61
CA LEU A 97 -30.49 -35.03 -21.98
C LEU A 97 -29.53 -35.45 -23.10
N VAL A 98 -29.42 -34.63 -24.14
CA VAL A 98 -28.61 -34.92 -25.32
C VAL A 98 -27.47 -33.93 -25.40
N TYR A 99 -26.24 -34.41 -25.29
CA TYR A 99 -25.03 -33.58 -25.30
C TYR A 99 -24.19 -33.81 -26.54
N GLU A 100 -23.30 -32.86 -26.81
CA GLU A 100 -22.13 -33.12 -27.66
C GLU A 100 -21.33 -34.32 -27.13
N TYR A 101 -20.95 -35.22 -28.03
CA TYR A 101 -20.22 -36.43 -27.65
C TYR A 101 -18.74 -36.12 -27.37
N ALA A 102 -18.35 -36.19 -26.10
CA ALA A 102 -16.95 -36.14 -25.66
C ALA A 102 -16.26 -37.49 -25.95
N SER A 103 -15.55 -37.56 -27.08
CA SER A 103 -15.06 -38.83 -27.64
C SER A 103 -14.03 -39.57 -26.76
N HIS A 104 -13.28 -38.84 -25.93
CA HIS A 104 -12.31 -39.42 -24.99
C HIS A 104 -12.91 -39.66 -23.60
N GLN A 105 -14.23 -39.57 -23.40
CA GLN A 105 -14.88 -39.93 -22.12
C GLN A 105 -14.35 -39.10 -20.94
N SER A 106 -14.46 -39.59 -19.71
CA SER A 106 -14.13 -38.86 -18.47
C SER A 106 -12.67 -39.02 -18.04
N LEU A 107 -12.14 -37.98 -17.37
CA LEU A 107 -10.73 -37.88 -16.95
C LEU A 107 -10.29 -39.01 -16.01
N ASP A 108 -11.16 -39.42 -15.09
CA ASP A 108 -10.91 -40.51 -14.13
C ASP A 108 -10.42 -41.81 -14.79
N ARG A 109 -10.88 -42.12 -16.02
CA ARG A 109 -10.52 -43.34 -16.77
C ARG A 109 -9.05 -43.40 -17.21
N TYR A 110 -8.33 -42.28 -17.13
CA TYR A 110 -6.95 -42.15 -17.58
C TYR A 110 -5.96 -41.90 -16.44
N LEU A 111 -6.42 -41.63 -15.21
CA LEU A 111 -5.51 -41.16 -14.15
C LEU A 111 -4.55 -42.26 -13.69
N ASP A 112 -5.02 -43.50 -13.63
CA ASP A 112 -4.29 -44.71 -13.24
C ASP A 112 -3.42 -45.31 -14.35
N LYS A 113 -3.57 -44.81 -15.58
CA LYS A 113 -2.85 -45.25 -16.77
C LYS A 113 -1.85 -44.18 -17.17
N GLY A 114 -0.62 -44.57 -17.48
CA GLY A 114 0.41 -43.68 -18.06
C GLY A 114 0.05 -43.09 -19.44
N SER A 115 -1.21 -43.18 -19.87
CA SER A 115 -1.73 -42.73 -21.16
C SER A 115 -1.76 -41.22 -21.35
N LEU A 116 -1.83 -40.45 -20.25
CA LEU A 116 -1.77 -38.99 -20.28
C LEU A 116 -0.41 -38.49 -19.83
N THR A 117 0.27 -37.75 -20.70
CA THR A 117 1.49 -37.03 -20.33
C THR A 117 1.20 -35.96 -19.30
N TRP A 118 2.23 -35.54 -18.56
CA TRP A 118 2.07 -34.47 -17.57
C TRP A 118 1.57 -33.15 -18.18
N ILE A 119 2.04 -32.80 -19.39
CA ILE A 119 1.59 -31.58 -20.09
C ILE A 119 0.10 -31.66 -20.42
N GLN A 120 -0.37 -32.80 -20.91
CA GLN A 120 -1.81 -33.00 -21.17
C GLN A 120 -2.62 -32.91 -19.88
N ARG A 121 -2.13 -33.51 -18.78
CA ARG A 121 -2.76 -33.40 -17.45
C ARG A 121 -2.89 -31.94 -17.00
N LEU A 122 -1.83 -31.14 -17.15
CA LEU A 122 -1.86 -29.70 -16.85
C LEU A 122 -2.86 -28.94 -17.73
N GLN A 123 -2.90 -29.21 -19.04
CA GLN A 123 -3.84 -28.59 -19.97
C GLN A 123 -5.30 -28.91 -19.63
N ILE A 124 -5.58 -30.17 -19.26
CA ILE A 124 -6.90 -30.62 -18.82
C ILE A 124 -7.31 -29.90 -17.53
N CYS A 125 -6.44 -29.87 -16.52
CA CYS A 125 -6.69 -29.14 -15.27
C CYS A 125 -6.95 -27.65 -15.54
N LEU A 126 -6.15 -27.04 -16.43
CA LEU A 126 -6.31 -25.65 -16.80
C LEU A 126 -7.66 -25.38 -17.49
N GLY A 127 -8.07 -26.24 -18.44
CA GLY A 127 -9.36 -26.14 -19.09
C GLY A 127 -10.53 -26.27 -18.09
N ALA A 128 -10.48 -27.29 -17.23
CA ALA A 128 -11.48 -27.46 -16.18
C ALA A 128 -11.54 -26.24 -15.25
N ALA A 129 -10.38 -25.70 -14.84
CA ALA A 129 -10.31 -24.50 -14.01
C ALA A 129 -10.91 -23.28 -14.69
N LYS A 130 -10.70 -23.09 -16.01
CA LYS A 130 -11.33 -22.01 -16.80
C LYS A 130 -12.85 -22.15 -16.84
N GLY A 131 -13.35 -23.37 -17.04
CA GLY A 131 -14.79 -23.67 -16.98
C GLY A 131 -15.41 -23.31 -15.61
N ILE A 132 -14.81 -23.75 -14.52
CA ILE A 132 -15.32 -23.44 -13.16
C ILE A 132 -15.18 -21.94 -12.84
N ALA A 133 -14.08 -21.30 -13.26
CA ALA A 133 -13.90 -19.85 -13.10
C ALA A 133 -15.00 -19.06 -13.82
N TYR A 134 -15.41 -19.50 -15.01
CA TYR A 134 -16.54 -18.92 -15.74
C TYR A 134 -17.85 -19.04 -14.95
N LEU A 135 -18.16 -20.21 -14.37
CA LEU A 135 -19.35 -20.41 -13.53
C LEU A 135 -19.39 -19.48 -12.30
N HIS A 136 -18.21 -19.22 -11.71
CA HIS A 136 -18.10 -18.39 -10.51
C HIS A 136 -18.14 -16.88 -10.76
N ASP A 137 -17.96 -16.43 -12.01
CA ASP A 137 -17.86 -15.02 -12.39
C ASP A 137 -19.22 -14.42 -12.79
N PRO A 138 -19.90 -13.69 -11.89
CA PRO A 138 -21.22 -13.13 -12.17
C PRO A 138 -21.22 -12.09 -13.31
N LYS A 139 -20.05 -11.52 -13.68
CA LYS A 139 -19.97 -10.58 -14.81
C LYS A 139 -20.11 -11.27 -16.15
N LYS A 140 -19.76 -12.56 -16.24
CA LYS A 140 -19.78 -13.33 -17.48
C LYS A 140 -21.08 -14.10 -17.69
N THR A 141 -21.67 -14.59 -16.60
CA THR A 141 -22.87 -15.44 -16.61
C THR A 141 -24.13 -14.70 -16.14
N GLN A 142 -24.03 -13.42 -15.79
CA GLN A 142 -25.09 -12.60 -15.15
C GLN A 142 -25.59 -13.12 -13.77
N GLN A 143 -25.20 -14.35 -13.39
CA GLN A 143 -25.56 -15.05 -12.16
C GLN A 143 -24.41 -15.94 -11.72
N ARG A 144 -24.16 -16.13 -10.42
CA ARG A 144 -23.09 -17.03 -9.97
C ARG A 144 -23.62 -18.46 -9.86
N VAL A 145 -22.98 -19.41 -10.54
CA VAL A 145 -23.34 -20.83 -10.53
C VAL A 145 -22.36 -21.61 -9.66
N LEU A 146 -22.88 -22.37 -8.69
CA LEU A 146 -22.13 -23.29 -7.82
C LEU A 146 -22.38 -24.71 -8.29
N HIS A 147 -21.35 -25.45 -8.69
CA HIS A 147 -21.51 -26.75 -9.35
C HIS A 147 -21.85 -27.89 -8.38
N ARG A 148 -21.21 -27.92 -7.19
CA ARG A 148 -21.44 -28.87 -6.08
C ARG A 148 -21.04 -30.33 -6.31
N ASP A 149 -20.57 -30.69 -7.50
CA ASP A 149 -20.15 -32.07 -7.80
C ASP A 149 -18.97 -32.10 -8.79
N ILE A 150 -17.98 -31.24 -8.55
CA ILE A 150 -16.72 -31.26 -9.29
C ILE A 150 -15.92 -32.50 -8.89
N LYS A 151 -15.66 -33.38 -9.85
CA LYS A 151 -14.87 -34.61 -9.69
C LYS A 151 -14.30 -35.03 -11.04
N SER A 152 -13.28 -35.88 -11.04
CA SER A 152 -12.61 -36.32 -12.28
C SER A 152 -13.56 -37.06 -13.24
N SER A 153 -14.56 -37.79 -12.74
CA SER A 153 -15.56 -38.45 -13.60
C SER A 153 -16.52 -37.46 -14.30
N ASN A 154 -16.64 -36.22 -13.80
CA ASN A 154 -17.49 -35.16 -14.35
C ASN A 154 -16.70 -34.17 -15.23
N ILE A 155 -15.40 -34.41 -15.45
CA ILE A 155 -14.57 -33.70 -16.41
C ILE A 155 -14.42 -34.59 -17.64
N LEU A 156 -15.20 -34.30 -18.68
CA LEU A 156 -15.17 -35.02 -19.95
C LEU A 156 -14.08 -34.47 -20.86
N LEU A 157 -13.60 -35.30 -21.79
CA LEU A 157 -12.53 -34.98 -22.74
C LEU A 157 -13.06 -35.13 -24.17
N ASP A 158 -13.02 -34.04 -24.94
CA ASP A 158 -13.40 -34.07 -26.36
C ASP A 158 -12.29 -34.66 -27.23
N ASP A 159 -12.51 -34.74 -28.54
CA ASP A 159 -11.56 -35.26 -29.54
C ASP A 159 -10.18 -34.57 -29.51
N LYS A 160 -10.14 -33.31 -29.06
CA LYS A 160 -8.92 -32.50 -28.93
C LYS A 160 -8.30 -32.56 -27.54
N TRP A 161 -8.78 -33.43 -26.66
CA TRP A 161 -8.39 -33.51 -25.24
C TRP A 161 -8.74 -32.25 -24.44
N THR A 162 -9.70 -31.45 -24.92
CA THR A 162 -10.19 -30.28 -24.19
C THR A 162 -11.09 -30.75 -23.06
N ALA A 163 -10.84 -30.24 -21.85
CA ALA A 163 -11.67 -30.51 -20.69
C ALA A 163 -13.04 -29.84 -20.81
N LYS A 164 -14.11 -30.59 -20.53
CA LYS A 164 -15.51 -30.16 -20.49
C LYS A 164 -16.11 -30.52 -19.14
N VAL A 165 -16.36 -29.53 -18.29
CA VAL A 165 -17.06 -29.72 -17.02
C VAL A 165 -18.53 -30.03 -17.28
N SER A 166 -19.05 -31.09 -16.68
CA SER A 166 -20.37 -31.67 -16.95
C SER A 166 -21.13 -32.02 -15.67
N ASP A 167 -22.39 -32.42 -15.81
CA ASP A 167 -23.29 -32.86 -14.73
C ASP A 167 -23.77 -31.74 -13.80
N PHE A 168 -24.63 -30.88 -14.35
CA PHE A 168 -25.13 -29.69 -13.66
C PHE A 168 -26.37 -29.95 -12.79
N GLY A 169 -26.88 -31.19 -12.73
CA GLY A 169 -28.11 -31.54 -12.00
C GLY A 169 -28.14 -31.12 -10.53
N LEU A 170 -26.98 -31.11 -9.86
CA LEU A 170 -26.87 -30.68 -8.46
C LEU A 170 -26.65 -29.17 -8.26
N SER A 171 -26.30 -28.43 -9.32
CA SER A 171 -25.80 -27.04 -9.25
C SER A 171 -26.74 -26.06 -8.54
N LYS A 172 -26.29 -24.89 -8.10
CA LYS A 172 -27.17 -23.84 -7.58
C LYS A 172 -26.82 -22.49 -8.16
N ILE A 173 -27.85 -21.74 -8.52
CA ILE A 173 -27.73 -20.35 -8.95
C ILE A 173 -27.81 -19.45 -7.71
N THR A 174 -26.89 -18.50 -7.63
CA THR A 174 -26.88 -17.44 -6.62
C THR A 174 -27.03 -16.08 -7.33
N PRO A 175 -27.95 -15.20 -6.87
CA PRO A 175 -28.13 -13.89 -7.49
C PRO A 175 -26.85 -13.04 -7.39
N ALA A 176 -26.46 -12.40 -8.50
CA ALA A 176 -25.24 -11.59 -8.57
C ALA A 176 -25.23 -10.40 -7.57
N ASN A 177 -26.41 -9.95 -7.13
CA ASN A 177 -26.61 -8.76 -6.29
C ASN A 177 -26.72 -9.06 -4.78
N GLN A 178 -26.59 -10.32 -4.33
CA GLN A 178 -26.67 -10.64 -2.90
C GLN A 178 -25.31 -10.50 -2.18
N PRO A 179 -25.24 -9.80 -1.03
CA PRO A 179 -24.01 -9.63 -0.25
C PRO A 179 -23.45 -10.94 0.34
N ARG A 180 -24.32 -11.94 0.55
CA ARG A 180 -23.94 -13.23 1.13
C ARG A 180 -23.41 -14.16 0.03
N THR A 181 -22.14 -14.53 0.12
CA THR A 181 -21.47 -15.49 -0.77
C THR A 181 -21.83 -16.95 -0.48
N TYR A 182 -22.68 -17.19 0.52
CA TYR A 182 -23.00 -18.52 1.03
C TYR A 182 -24.52 -18.74 1.15
N LEU A 183 -24.94 -19.97 0.91
CA LEU A 183 -26.33 -20.45 0.99
C LEU A 183 -26.42 -21.57 2.03
N VAL A 184 -27.45 -21.56 2.87
CA VAL A 184 -27.81 -22.78 3.60
C VAL A 184 -28.49 -23.73 2.62
N SER A 185 -27.99 -24.95 2.50
CA SER A 185 -28.47 -25.93 1.54
C SER A 185 -28.46 -27.33 2.14
N SER A 186 -29.35 -28.21 1.66
CA SER A 186 -29.18 -29.64 1.84
C SER A 186 -27.79 -30.06 1.38
N ILE A 187 -27.15 -30.97 2.11
CA ILE A 187 -25.82 -31.49 1.80
C ILE A 187 -25.97 -32.50 0.66
N VAL A 188 -25.31 -32.23 -0.47
CA VAL A 188 -25.26 -33.13 -1.64
C VAL A 188 -23.84 -33.08 -2.22
N GLY A 189 -23.49 -34.08 -3.01
CA GLY A 189 -22.17 -34.19 -3.65
C GLY A 189 -21.52 -35.55 -3.37
N THR A 190 -20.43 -35.82 -4.06
CA THR A 190 -19.74 -37.11 -3.95
C THR A 190 -18.83 -37.16 -2.71
N PRO A 191 -18.90 -38.23 -1.86
CA PRO A 191 -17.98 -38.41 -0.73
C PRO A 191 -16.51 -38.33 -1.17
N GLY A 192 -15.67 -37.70 -0.34
CA GLY A 192 -14.25 -37.44 -0.65
C GLY A 192 -13.98 -36.15 -1.41
N TYR A 193 -14.88 -35.74 -2.32
CA TYR A 193 -14.81 -34.45 -3.01
C TYR A 193 -15.56 -33.34 -2.26
N CYS A 194 -16.62 -33.70 -1.53
CA CYS A 194 -17.42 -32.74 -0.79
C CYS A 194 -16.59 -32.00 0.26
N ASP A 195 -16.65 -30.66 0.24
CA ASP A 195 -16.00 -29.80 1.23
C ASP A 195 -16.44 -30.18 2.65
N PRO A 196 -15.50 -30.55 3.55
CA PRO A 196 -15.84 -30.91 4.92
C PRO A 196 -16.59 -29.81 5.67
N SER A 197 -16.25 -28.53 5.42
CA SER A 197 -16.95 -27.42 6.08
C SER A 197 -18.40 -27.35 5.63
N TYR A 198 -18.68 -27.58 4.35
CA TYR A 198 -20.04 -27.64 3.81
C TYR A 198 -20.79 -28.86 4.33
N TYR A 199 -20.12 -30.01 4.40
CA TYR A 199 -20.69 -31.23 4.97
C TYR A 199 -21.08 -31.06 6.45
N ASP A 200 -20.24 -30.39 7.24
CA ASP A 200 -20.47 -30.21 8.67
C ASP A 200 -21.53 -29.12 8.96
N THR A 201 -21.60 -28.07 8.14
CA THR A 201 -22.40 -26.86 8.45
C THR A 201 -23.63 -26.66 7.56
N GLY A 202 -23.72 -27.36 6.41
CA GLY A 202 -24.71 -27.11 5.38
C GLY A 202 -24.54 -25.78 4.64
N ILE A 203 -23.45 -25.04 4.90
CA ILE A 203 -23.15 -23.74 4.27
C ILE A 203 -22.44 -23.98 2.94
N LEU A 204 -23.15 -23.75 1.85
CA LEU A 204 -22.66 -23.87 0.49
C LEU A 204 -22.08 -22.54 0.00
N SER A 205 -20.89 -22.57 -0.59
CA SER A 205 -20.22 -21.39 -1.19
C SER A 205 -19.44 -21.80 -2.43
N LYS A 206 -18.90 -20.83 -3.18
CA LYS A 206 -18.05 -21.11 -4.36
C LYS A 206 -16.73 -21.80 -3.98
N GLU A 207 -16.28 -21.56 -2.75
CA GLU A 207 -15.09 -22.17 -2.17
C GLU A 207 -15.26 -23.70 -1.97
N CYS A 208 -16.49 -24.21 -2.00
CA CYS A 208 -16.77 -25.66 -1.97
C CYS A 208 -16.39 -26.34 -3.30
N ASP A 209 -16.65 -25.69 -4.44
CA ASP A 209 -16.20 -26.16 -5.75
C ASP A 209 -14.66 -26.09 -5.85
N VAL A 210 -14.04 -25.08 -5.23
CA VAL A 210 -12.57 -24.95 -5.15
C VAL A 210 -11.96 -26.12 -4.39
N TYR A 211 -12.55 -26.53 -3.26
CA TYR A 211 -12.09 -27.70 -2.51
C TYR A 211 -12.18 -28.97 -3.36
N SER A 212 -13.33 -29.18 -4.00
CA SER A 212 -13.60 -30.32 -4.88
C SER A 212 -12.59 -30.38 -6.04
N PHE A 213 -12.27 -29.22 -6.63
CA PHE A 213 -11.22 -29.11 -7.65
C PHE A 213 -9.82 -29.41 -7.11
N GLY A 214 -9.50 -29.00 -5.87
CA GLY A 214 -8.26 -29.38 -5.19
C GLY A 214 -8.08 -30.89 -5.08
N VAL A 215 -9.16 -31.62 -4.81
CA VAL A 215 -9.15 -33.09 -4.81
C VAL A 215 -8.82 -33.62 -6.20
N VAL A 216 -9.45 -33.10 -7.26
CA VAL A 216 -9.15 -33.48 -8.65
C VAL A 216 -7.68 -33.25 -9.00
N LEU A 217 -7.08 -32.12 -8.58
CA LEU A 217 -5.65 -31.86 -8.81
C LEU A 217 -4.79 -32.96 -8.17
N PHE A 218 -5.10 -33.38 -6.94
CA PHE A 218 -4.39 -34.50 -6.33
C PHE A 218 -4.55 -35.81 -7.09
N GLU A 219 -5.76 -36.14 -7.57
CA GLU A 219 -5.97 -37.35 -8.37
C GLU A 219 -5.12 -37.33 -9.65
N VAL A 220 -5.05 -36.17 -10.30
CA VAL A 220 -4.27 -35.97 -11.52
C VAL A 220 -2.77 -36.15 -11.28
N MET A 221 -2.25 -35.67 -10.15
CA MET A 221 -0.84 -35.80 -9.77
C MET A 221 -0.49 -37.20 -9.28
N CYS A 222 -1.37 -37.82 -8.49
CA CYS A 222 -1.11 -39.11 -7.84
C CYS A 222 -1.46 -40.30 -8.75
N GLY A 223 -2.26 -40.07 -9.79
CA GLY A 223 -2.77 -41.11 -10.67
C GLY A 223 -3.66 -42.11 -9.95
N ARG A 224 -4.37 -41.66 -8.90
CA ARG A 224 -5.26 -42.48 -8.07
C ARG A 224 -6.48 -41.66 -7.70
N LEU A 225 -7.65 -42.29 -7.70
CA LEU A 225 -8.89 -41.64 -7.27
C LEU A 225 -8.88 -41.41 -5.76
N CYS A 226 -9.60 -40.39 -5.29
CA CYS A 226 -9.60 -39.99 -3.89
C CYS A 226 -10.34 -40.94 -2.96
N CYS A 227 -11.22 -41.78 -3.53
CA CYS A 227 -12.02 -42.76 -2.83
C CYS A 227 -11.71 -44.16 -3.37
N GLU A 228 -11.44 -45.11 -2.48
CA GLU A 228 -11.31 -46.52 -2.81
C GLU A 228 -12.56 -47.29 -2.38
N PHE A 229 -13.09 -48.13 -3.27
CA PHE A 229 -14.28 -48.93 -3.03
C PHE A 229 -13.95 -50.42 -3.17
N ASP A 230 -14.50 -51.26 -2.27
CA ASP A 230 -14.53 -52.73 -2.41
C ASP A 230 -15.99 -53.18 -2.35
N LYS A 231 -16.45 -53.87 -3.39
CA LYS A 231 -17.84 -54.33 -3.55
C LYS A 231 -18.85 -53.22 -3.20
N ASP A 232 -18.65 -52.05 -3.81
CA ASP A 232 -19.48 -50.83 -3.65
C ASP A 232 -19.49 -50.21 -2.24
N LYS A 233 -18.61 -50.67 -1.33
CA LYS A 233 -18.41 -50.04 -0.02
C LYS A 233 -17.17 -49.16 -0.04
N LEU A 234 -17.32 -47.91 0.39
CA LEU A 234 -16.21 -46.97 0.56
C LEU A 234 -15.26 -47.48 1.66
N ILE A 235 -14.02 -47.79 1.30
CA ILE A 235 -12.99 -48.31 2.20
C ILE A 235 -12.17 -47.16 2.80
N CYS A 236 -11.72 -46.23 1.97
CA CYS A 236 -10.85 -45.15 2.40
C CYS A 236 -11.02 -43.88 1.55
N ILE A 237 -10.69 -42.73 2.16
CA ILE A 237 -10.59 -41.43 1.50
C ILE A 237 -9.13 -40.95 1.63
N LEU A 238 -8.43 -40.83 0.50
CA LEU A 238 -6.99 -40.56 0.44
C LEU A 238 -6.61 -39.09 0.66
N VAL A 239 -7.57 -38.17 0.67
CA VAL A 239 -7.35 -36.72 0.73
C VAL A 239 -6.49 -36.31 1.94
N ASN A 240 -6.75 -36.87 3.12
CA ASN A 240 -5.95 -36.58 4.32
C ASN A 240 -4.53 -37.16 4.21
N THR A 241 -4.39 -38.34 3.61
CA THR A 241 -3.09 -38.98 3.37
C THR A 241 -2.23 -38.12 2.45
N TRP A 242 -2.78 -37.66 1.33
CA TRP A 242 -2.07 -36.77 0.40
C TRP A 242 -1.67 -35.46 1.06
N ARG A 243 -2.58 -34.82 1.79
CA ARG A 243 -2.32 -33.58 2.51
C ARG A 243 -1.18 -33.73 3.52
N ASN A 244 -1.17 -34.82 4.30
CA ASN A 244 -0.11 -35.09 5.27
C ASN A 244 1.24 -35.30 4.58
N ARG A 245 1.27 -36.04 3.46
CA ARG A 245 2.50 -36.26 2.68
C ARG A 245 3.05 -34.97 2.09
N CYS A 246 2.18 -34.03 1.67
CA CYS A 246 2.64 -32.69 1.27
C CYS A 246 3.28 -31.92 2.43
N HIS A 247 2.68 -31.98 3.64
CA HIS A 247 3.21 -31.27 4.81
C HIS A 247 4.54 -31.84 5.32
N GLU A 248 4.78 -33.12 5.08
CA GLU A 248 6.00 -33.84 5.47
C GLU A 248 7.11 -33.76 4.40
N ASP A 249 6.91 -33.01 3.32
CA ASP A 249 7.82 -32.93 2.16
C ASP A 249 8.07 -34.31 1.50
N ARG A 250 7.04 -35.17 1.52
CA ARG A 250 7.04 -36.53 0.96
C ARG A 250 6.17 -36.66 -0.29
N LEU A 251 6.19 -35.65 -1.15
CA LEU A 251 5.43 -35.63 -2.41
C LEU A 251 5.83 -36.80 -3.32
N ASP A 252 7.12 -37.15 -3.35
CA ASP A 252 7.62 -38.27 -4.14
C ASP A 252 6.97 -39.62 -3.79
N ASP A 253 6.43 -39.79 -2.59
CA ASP A 253 5.75 -41.03 -2.18
C ASP A 253 4.40 -41.21 -2.87
N ILE A 254 3.77 -40.12 -3.31
CA ILE A 254 2.38 -40.13 -3.80
C ILE A 254 2.25 -39.83 -5.29
N ILE A 255 3.27 -39.24 -5.92
CA ILE A 255 3.25 -38.93 -7.36
C ILE A 255 3.17 -40.21 -8.19
N PHE A 256 2.34 -40.17 -9.24
CA PHE A 256 2.24 -41.28 -10.18
C PHE A 256 3.61 -41.59 -10.80
N PRO A 257 4.11 -42.85 -10.72
CA PRO A 257 5.48 -43.18 -11.12
C PRO A 257 5.85 -42.73 -12.52
N ASP A 258 4.94 -42.86 -13.50
CA ASP A 258 5.20 -42.50 -14.89
C ASP A 258 5.31 -40.98 -15.11
N LEU A 259 4.78 -40.18 -14.18
CA LEU A 259 4.89 -38.72 -14.24
C LEU A 259 6.21 -38.22 -13.65
N LYS A 260 6.85 -38.95 -12.72
CA LYS A 260 8.07 -38.50 -12.04
C LYS A 260 9.20 -38.08 -12.99
N ARG A 261 9.32 -38.75 -14.14
CA ARG A 261 10.35 -38.44 -15.16
C ARG A 261 9.93 -37.33 -16.13
N GLN A 262 8.65 -36.94 -16.13
CA GLN A 262 8.09 -35.92 -17.02
C GLN A 262 7.95 -34.57 -16.35
N ILE A 263 7.62 -34.56 -15.06
CA ILE A 263 7.39 -33.35 -14.27
C ILE A 263 8.72 -32.71 -13.91
N ASN A 264 8.87 -31.40 -14.12
CA ASN A 264 9.98 -30.65 -13.52
C ASN A 264 9.64 -30.23 -12.08
N GLN A 265 10.65 -30.10 -11.23
CA GLN A 265 10.45 -29.88 -9.79
C GLN A 265 9.67 -28.60 -9.46
N GLU A 266 9.86 -27.52 -10.23
CA GLU A 266 9.14 -26.26 -10.04
C GLU A 266 7.66 -26.39 -10.38
N ALA A 267 7.33 -27.03 -11.51
CA ALA A 267 5.96 -27.30 -11.89
C ALA A 267 5.27 -28.25 -10.91
N LEU A 268 5.99 -29.25 -10.39
CA LEU A 268 5.48 -30.15 -9.33
C LEU A 268 5.12 -29.37 -8.06
N SER A 269 6.06 -28.54 -7.59
CA SER A 269 5.90 -27.77 -6.36
C SER A 269 4.73 -26.80 -6.46
N THR A 270 4.64 -26.05 -7.56
CA THR A 270 3.53 -25.12 -7.79
C THR A 270 2.20 -25.86 -7.88
N PHE A 271 2.13 -26.94 -8.65
CA PHE A 271 0.90 -27.72 -8.81
C PHE A 271 0.42 -28.33 -7.47
N ALA A 272 1.33 -28.92 -6.70
CA ALA A 272 1.02 -29.47 -5.38
C ALA A 272 0.59 -28.36 -4.39
N THR A 273 1.20 -27.17 -4.47
CA THR A 273 0.85 -26.02 -3.63
C THR A 273 -0.56 -25.51 -3.96
N ILE A 274 -0.92 -25.39 -5.23
CA ILE A 274 -2.28 -25.06 -5.66
C ILE A 274 -3.27 -26.05 -5.05
N ALA A 275 -3.02 -27.35 -5.25
CA ALA A 275 -3.88 -28.42 -4.75
C ALA A 275 -4.04 -28.35 -3.22
N LEU A 276 -2.95 -28.14 -2.48
CA LEU A 276 -2.96 -28.02 -1.03
C LEU A 276 -3.74 -26.80 -0.54
N ARG A 277 -3.57 -25.63 -1.19
CA ARG A 277 -4.30 -24.40 -0.87
C ARG A 277 -5.80 -24.55 -1.11
N CYS A 278 -6.21 -25.27 -2.15
CA CYS A 278 -7.61 -25.60 -2.42
C CYS A 278 -8.23 -26.44 -1.28
N LEU A 279 -7.45 -27.32 -0.64
CA LEU A 279 -7.91 -28.18 0.45
C LEU A 279 -7.87 -27.53 1.86
N ASN A 280 -7.69 -26.21 1.95
CA ASN A 280 -7.65 -25.54 3.24
C ASN A 280 -8.98 -25.72 4.01
N ARG A 281 -8.89 -25.98 5.32
CA ARG A 281 -10.07 -26.13 6.19
C ARG A 281 -10.83 -24.81 6.34
N ASP A 282 -10.12 -23.69 6.38
CA ASP A 282 -10.72 -22.38 6.33
C ASP A 282 -11.02 -22.02 4.87
N HIS A 283 -12.31 -22.07 4.51
CA HIS A 283 -12.75 -21.80 3.15
C HIS A 283 -12.35 -20.40 2.65
N LYS A 284 -12.19 -19.41 3.55
CA LYS A 284 -11.75 -18.05 3.18
C LYS A 284 -10.29 -17.97 2.76
N LYS A 285 -9.47 -18.96 3.13
CA LYS A 285 -8.06 -19.06 2.74
C LYS A 285 -7.84 -19.79 1.42
N ARG A 286 -8.90 -20.36 0.84
CA ARG A 286 -8.81 -21.04 -0.46
C ARG A 286 -8.69 -20.00 -1.57
N PRO A 287 -7.86 -20.24 -2.59
CA PRO A 287 -7.72 -19.32 -3.72
C PRO A 287 -8.98 -19.28 -4.58
N LYS A 288 -9.17 -18.19 -5.32
CA LYS A 288 -10.25 -18.10 -6.31
C LYS A 288 -9.89 -18.93 -7.54
N MET A 289 -10.89 -19.46 -8.24
CA MET A 289 -10.65 -20.18 -9.51
C MET A 289 -9.89 -19.35 -10.56
N VAL A 290 -10.09 -18.03 -10.61
CA VAL A 290 -9.34 -17.14 -11.51
C VAL A 290 -7.85 -17.02 -11.14
N GLU A 291 -7.51 -17.15 -9.86
CA GLU A 291 -6.12 -17.19 -9.39
C GLU A 291 -5.49 -18.54 -9.75
N ILE A 292 -6.23 -19.63 -9.50
CA ILE A 292 -5.83 -21.00 -9.87
C ILE A 292 -5.55 -21.11 -11.38
N VAL A 293 -6.41 -20.53 -12.24
CA VAL A 293 -6.19 -20.52 -13.70
C VAL A 293 -4.84 -19.88 -14.04
N LYS A 294 -4.52 -18.72 -13.47
CA LYS A 294 -3.25 -18.03 -13.72
C LYS A 294 -2.06 -18.85 -13.25
N GLU A 295 -2.15 -19.43 -12.05
CA GLU A 295 -1.07 -20.26 -11.50
C GLU A 295 -0.85 -21.53 -12.34
N LEU A 296 -1.92 -22.14 -12.87
CA LEU A 296 -1.82 -23.29 -13.79
C LEU A 296 -1.27 -22.89 -15.18
N GLU A 297 -1.59 -21.70 -15.70
CA GLU A 297 -1.00 -21.18 -16.94
C GLU A 297 0.52 -21.00 -16.80
N ILE A 298 0.95 -20.42 -15.68
CA ILE A 298 2.37 -20.25 -15.34
C ILE A 298 3.03 -21.63 -15.20
N THR A 299 2.41 -22.57 -14.48
CA THR A 299 2.92 -23.93 -14.29
C THR A 299 3.11 -24.66 -15.62
N LEU A 300 2.13 -24.56 -16.52
CA LEU A 300 2.19 -25.14 -17.86
C LEU A 300 3.29 -24.51 -18.70
N TYR A 301 3.43 -23.19 -18.64
CA TYR A 301 4.49 -22.45 -19.33
C TYR A 301 5.88 -22.95 -18.88
N HIS A 302 6.17 -22.98 -17.58
CA HIS A 302 7.46 -23.48 -17.08
C HIS A 302 7.72 -24.94 -17.47
N GLN A 303 6.68 -25.77 -17.44
CA GLN A 303 6.77 -27.17 -17.85
C GLN A 303 7.11 -27.38 -19.32
N GLN A 304 6.62 -26.51 -20.21
CA GLN A 304 6.91 -26.58 -21.64
C GLN A 304 8.32 -26.08 -21.95
N ASN A 305 8.79 -25.03 -21.27
CA ASN A 305 10.10 -24.44 -21.56
C ASN A 305 11.28 -25.17 -20.92
N SER A 306 11.08 -25.96 -19.85
CA SER A 306 12.17 -26.78 -19.29
C SER A 306 12.66 -27.88 -20.24
N LYS A 307 11.85 -28.30 -21.23
CA LYS A 307 12.25 -29.28 -22.26
C LYS A 307 13.12 -28.69 -23.38
N LEU A 308 13.07 -27.38 -23.61
CA LEU A 308 13.92 -26.68 -24.60
C LEU A 308 15.32 -26.36 -24.06
N HIS A 309 15.52 -26.32 -22.74
CA HIS A 309 16.81 -25.90 -22.15
C HIS A 309 17.96 -26.93 -22.23
N LYS A 310 17.76 -28.13 -22.80
CA LYS A 310 18.83 -29.13 -22.99
C LYS A 310 19.51 -29.10 -24.36
N ALA A 311 19.03 -28.29 -25.30
CA ALA A 311 19.69 -28.09 -26.59
C ALA A 311 19.57 -26.61 -26.99
N ASN A 312 20.71 -25.95 -27.15
CA ASN A 312 20.88 -24.56 -27.62
C ASN A 312 20.81 -23.48 -26.53
N LEU A 313 21.98 -23.23 -25.95
CA LEU A 313 22.41 -21.89 -25.57
C LEU A 313 22.41 -21.01 -26.84
N THR A 314 21.45 -20.10 -26.95
CA THR A 314 21.53 -18.72 -27.47
C THR A 314 20.18 -18.30 -28.05
N LYS A 315 19.61 -17.26 -27.41
CA LYS A 315 18.58 -16.32 -27.89
C LYS A 315 17.24 -16.88 -28.43
N THR A 316 16.16 -16.28 -27.90
CA THR A 316 14.77 -16.13 -28.38
C THR A 316 13.70 -16.88 -27.54
N PRO A 317 12.42 -16.47 -27.57
CA PRO A 317 11.83 -15.36 -26.82
C PRO A 317 10.75 -15.85 -25.83
N THR A 318 10.53 -15.13 -24.73
CA THR A 318 9.53 -15.48 -23.69
C THR A 318 8.15 -14.84 -23.98
N PRO A 319 7.01 -15.49 -23.67
CA PRO A 319 5.65 -15.06 -24.02
C PRO A 319 5.10 -13.97 -23.09
N TYR A 320 5.95 -13.33 -22.30
CA TYR A 320 5.69 -12.00 -21.80
C TYR A 320 6.52 -11.04 -22.65
N GLY A 321 5.89 -10.42 -23.66
CA GLY A 321 6.42 -9.18 -24.27
C GLY A 321 6.55 -8.01 -23.27
N PHE A 322 6.35 -8.27 -21.97
CA PHE A 322 6.49 -7.35 -20.85
C PHE A 322 7.80 -7.51 -20.06
N MET A 323 8.54 -8.63 -20.21
CA MET A 323 9.66 -8.95 -19.28
C MET A 323 11.05 -8.60 -19.80
N GLU A 324 11.24 -8.45 -21.12
CA GLU A 324 12.49 -7.89 -21.69
C GLU A 324 12.66 -6.41 -21.32
N GLU A 325 11.57 -5.69 -21.01
CA GLU A 325 11.61 -4.27 -20.62
C GLU A 325 12.52 -4.03 -19.42
N TYR A 326 12.61 -4.97 -18.47
CA TYR A 326 13.35 -4.79 -17.22
C TYR A 326 14.70 -5.52 -17.19
N ASP A 327 15.17 -6.08 -18.31
CA ASP A 327 16.45 -6.80 -18.36
C ASP A 327 17.63 -5.91 -17.96
N TYR A 328 17.53 -4.59 -18.16
CA TYR A 328 18.54 -3.63 -17.71
C TYR A 328 18.71 -3.57 -16.18
N LEU A 329 17.74 -4.07 -15.40
CA LEU A 329 17.80 -4.15 -13.94
C LEU A 329 18.28 -5.52 -13.44
N LYS A 330 18.45 -6.52 -14.31
CA LYS A 330 18.88 -7.87 -13.88
C LYS A 330 20.32 -7.87 -13.39
N ILE A 331 20.56 -8.59 -12.30
CA ILE A 331 21.90 -8.89 -11.78
C ILE A 331 22.04 -10.39 -11.53
N GLY A 332 23.24 -10.94 -11.75
CA GLY A 332 23.52 -12.35 -11.54
C GLY A 332 23.56 -12.72 -10.06
N LEU A 333 23.10 -13.93 -9.72
CA LEU A 333 23.11 -14.43 -8.34
C LEU A 333 24.52 -14.43 -7.73
N LYS A 334 25.53 -14.75 -8.55
CA LYS A 334 26.93 -14.80 -8.11
C LYS A 334 27.43 -13.46 -7.56
N ASP A 335 27.01 -12.34 -8.15
CA ASP A 335 27.40 -11.01 -7.68
C ASP A 335 26.74 -10.70 -6.31
N ILE A 336 25.50 -11.16 -6.13
CA ILE A 336 24.78 -11.05 -4.85
C ILE A 336 25.43 -11.94 -3.78
N GLU A 337 25.81 -13.17 -4.12
CA GLU A 337 26.50 -14.07 -3.20
C GLU A 337 27.83 -13.48 -2.73
N VAL A 338 28.61 -12.87 -3.63
CA VAL A 338 29.84 -12.16 -3.24
C VAL A 338 29.52 -10.97 -2.33
N ALA A 339 28.53 -10.15 -2.68
CA ALA A 339 28.16 -8.97 -1.90
C ALA A 339 27.64 -9.31 -0.49
N THR A 340 26.94 -10.43 -0.34
CA THR A 340 26.31 -10.88 0.91
C THR A 340 27.13 -11.91 1.68
N ASN A 341 28.30 -12.31 1.16
CA ASN A 341 29.09 -13.46 1.62
C ASN A 341 28.23 -14.72 1.78
N SER A 342 27.62 -15.13 0.66
CA SER A 342 26.72 -16.28 0.56
C SER A 342 25.57 -16.21 1.56
N PHE A 343 24.90 -15.06 1.65
CA PHE A 343 23.75 -14.82 2.53
C PHE A 343 24.03 -15.13 4.00
N SER A 344 25.22 -14.76 4.48
CA SER A 344 25.60 -15.06 5.85
C SER A 344 24.71 -14.35 6.88
N ASP A 345 24.43 -15.03 7.99
CA ASP A 345 23.59 -14.49 9.05
C ASP A 345 24.19 -13.22 9.70
N TYR A 346 25.50 -12.96 9.58
CA TYR A 346 26.10 -11.71 10.06
C TYR A 346 25.74 -10.48 9.21
N LYS A 347 25.29 -10.66 7.96
CA LYS A 347 24.78 -9.61 7.09
C LYS A 347 23.25 -9.46 7.17
N LEU A 348 22.58 -10.24 8.00
CA LEU A 348 21.13 -10.25 8.08
C LEU A 348 20.61 -9.02 8.85
N VAL A 349 19.81 -8.20 8.18
CA VAL A 349 19.22 -6.96 8.74
C VAL A 349 17.82 -7.20 9.30
N ALA A 350 17.04 -8.03 8.62
CA ALA A 350 15.66 -8.30 9.00
C ALA A 350 15.19 -9.70 8.56
N ARG A 351 14.29 -10.26 9.37
CA ARG A 351 13.48 -11.45 9.03
C ARG A 351 12.03 -11.00 8.95
N GLY A 352 11.45 -11.04 7.75
CA GLY A 352 10.04 -10.70 7.52
C GLY A 352 9.22 -11.92 7.13
N GLY A 353 7.89 -11.77 7.11
CA GLY A 353 6.97 -12.85 6.68
C GLY A 353 7.12 -13.27 5.22
N PHE A 354 7.82 -12.47 4.40
CA PHE A 354 8.00 -12.69 2.96
C PHE A 354 9.45 -12.97 2.56
N GLY A 355 10.38 -13.08 3.51
CA GLY A 355 11.79 -13.29 3.19
C GLY A 355 12.76 -12.68 4.19
N LYS A 356 14.05 -12.87 3.91
CA LYS A 356 15.16 -12.34 4.68
C LYS A 356 15.79 -11.15 3.94
N VAL A 357 16.15 -10.11 4.68
CA VAL A 357 16.84 -8.93 4.13
C VAL A 357 18.28 -8.92 4.60
N TYR A 358 19.22 -8.88 3.65
CA TYR A 358 20.65 -8.85 3.88
C TYR A 358 21.25 -7.51 3.44
N ILE A 359 22.34 -7.08 4.07
CA ILE A 359 23.12 -5.91 3.64
C ILE A 359 24.40 -6.36 2.94
N GLY A 360 24.79 -5.68 1.87
CA GLY A 360 26.05 -5.96 1.17
C GLY A 360 26.51 -4.80 0.30
N GLU A 361 27.78 -4.84 -0.10
CA GLU A 361 28.33 -3.85 -1.03
C GLU A 361 28.24 -4.37 -2.45
N LEU A 362 27.60 -3.61 -3.33
CA LEU A 362 27.48 -3.94 -4.74
C LEU A 362 28.24 -2.92 -5.59
N SER A 363 29.02 -3.41 -6.55
CA SER A 363 29.74 -2.55 -7.49
C SER A 363 28.79 -2.13 -8.61
N LEU A 364 28.27 -0.91 -8.52
CA LEU A 364 27.41 -0.31 -9.56
C LEU A 364 28.24 0.65 -10.43
N LEU A 365 27.68 1.14 -11.53
CA LEU A 365 28.34 2.01 -12.54
C LEU A 365 28.87 3.37 -12.01
N GLY A 366 28.88 3.60 -10.70
CA GLY A 366 29.46 4.77 -10.02
C GLY A 366 30.32 4.46 -8.79
N GLY A 367 30.66 3.18 -8.55
CA GLY A 367 31.44 2.74 -7.39
C GLY A 367 30.74 1.66 -6.55
N LYS A 368 31.34 1.30 -5.42
CA LYS A 368 30.72 0.38 -4.45
C LYS A 368 29.67 1.13 -3.63
N SER A 369 28.44 0.64 -3.67
CA SER A 369 27.32 1.17 -2.89
C SER A 369 26.82 0.12 -1.91
N LEU A 370 26.47 0.56 -0.71
CA LEU A 370 25.82 -0.28 0.29
C LEU A 370 24.34 -0.47 -0.08
N VAL A 371 23.92 -1.71 -0.30
CA VAL A 371 22.57 -2.05 -0.76
C VAL A 371 21.94 -3.11 0.12
N CYS A 372 20.61 -3.17 0.08
CA CYS A 372 19.80 -4.11 0.83
C CYS A 372 19.22 -5.17 -0.14
N PHE A 373 19.43 -6.45 0.14
CA PHE A 373 18.99 -7.60 -0.65
C PHE A 373 17.83 -8.30 0.06
N LYS A 374 16.61 -8.19 -0.45
CA LYS A 374 15.43 -8.93 0.04
C LYS A 374 15.29 -10.23 -0.72
N ARG A 375 15.76 -11.32 -0.12
CA ARG A 375 15.63 -12.69 -0.62
C ARG A 375 14.28 -13.25 -0.19
N LEU A 376 13.39 -13.48 -1.15
CA LEU A 376 12.02 -13.89 -0.87
C LEU A 376 11.93 -15.37 -0.47
N ASP A 377 11.06 -15.68 0.48
CA ASP A 377 10.86 -17.05 0.95
C ASP A 377 9.88 -17.80 0.03
N ARG A 378 10.40 -18.81 -0.70
CA ARG A 378 9.60 -19.61 -1.64
C ARG A 378 8.96 -20.85 -1.01
N ARG A 379 9.14 -21.10 0.29
CA ARG A 379 8.65 -22.33 0.97
C ARG A 379 7.13 -22.55 0.89
N PHE A 380 6.35 -21.54 0.45
CA PHE A 380 4.90 -21.63 0.28
C PHE A 380 4.36 -21.08 -1.07
N GLY A 381 5.20 -20.85 -2.07
CA GLY A 381 4.78 -20.38 -3.41
C GLY A 381 4.27 -18.92 -3.51
N GLN A 382 4.08 -18.22 -2.39
CA GLN A 382 3.69 -16.80 -2.30
C GLN A 382 4.86 -15.81 -2.53
N GLY A 383 5.89 -16.21 -3.28
CA GLY A 383 7.06 -15.36 -3.53
C GLY A 383 7.07 -14.74 -4.91
N ASP A 384 6.60 -15.47 -5.93
CA ASP A 384 6.81 -15.12 -7.33
C ASP A 384 5.87 -14.01 -7.82
N VAL A 385 4.61 -14.02 -7.39
CA VAL A 385 3.65 -12.96 -7.76
C VAL A 385 4.02 -11.64 -7.08
N GLU A 386 4.39 -11.71 -5.81
CA GLU A 386 4.83 -10.61 -4.97
C GLU A 386 6.11 -9.98 -5.52
N PHE A 387 7.07 -10.82 -5.92
CA PHE A 387 8.30 -10.39 -6.58
C PHE A 387 8.01 -9.54 -7.81
N TRP A 388 7.25 -10.08 -8.77
CA TRP A 388 7.01 -9.38 -10.03
C TRP A 388 6.09 -8.16 -9.89
N LYS A 389 5.16 -8.18 -8.95
CA LYS A 389 4.38 -6.97 -8.60
C LYS A 389 5.30 -5.87 -8.10
N GLU A 390 6.21 -6.20 -7.20
CA GLU A 390 7.14 -5.22 -6.63
C GLU A 390 8.14 -4.71 -7.67
N VAL A 391 8.68 -5.58 -8.55
CA VAL A 391 9.54 -5.18 -9.70
C VAL A 391 8.78 -4.27 -10.67
N SER A 392 7.58 -4.66 -11.11
CA SER A 392 6.79 -3.86 -12.05
C SER A 392 6.39 -2.52 -11.46
N PHE A 393 6.21 -2.43 -10.14
CA PHE A 393 5.82 -1.19 -9.49
C PHE A 393 7.04 -0.26 -9.33
N LEU A 394 8.10 -0.74 -8.68
CA LEU A 394 9.25 0.09 -8.32
C LEU A 394 10.16 0.42 -9.50
N SER A 395 10.02 -0.25 -10.64
CA SER A 395 10.63 0.17 -11.90
C SER A 395 9.95 1.43 -12.47
N LYS A 396 8.63 1.58 -12.29
CA LYS A 396 7.84 2.67 -12.86
C LYS A 396 7.76 3.89 -11.95
N TYR A 397 7.62 3.68 -10.64
CA TYR A 397 7.40 4.76 -9.67
C TYR A 397 8.70 5.07 -8.92
N LYS A 398 9.17 6.31 -9.06
CA LYS A 398 10.42 6.80 -8.46
C LYS A 398 10.15 8.11 -7.75
N HIS A 399 10.51 8.18 -6.48
CA HIS A 399 10.31 9.34 -5.61
C HIS A 399 11.26 9.23 -4.41
N GLU A 400 11.69 10.36 -3.84
CA GLU A 400 12.66 10.39 -2.74
C GLU A 400 12.19 9.64 -1.49
N ASN A 401 10.88 9.70 -1.20
CA ASN A 401 10.24 9.01 -0.07
C ASN A 401 9.63 7.65 -0.44
N LEU A 402 10.01 7.03 -1.56
CA LEU A 402 9.67 5.64 -1.88
C LEU A 402 10.95 4.79 -1.95
N VAL A 403 10.88 3.53 -1.54
CA VAL A 403 12.01 2.62 -1.71
C VAL A 403 12.35 2.48 -3.19
N SER A 404 13.59 2.73 -3.57
CA SER A 404 14.03 2.58 -4.98
C SER A 404 14.61 1.18 -5.23
N LEU A 405 13.98 0.46 -6.15
CA LEU A 405 14.56 -0.75 -6.74
C LEU A 405 15.74 -0.37 -7.63
N LEU A 406 16.91 -0.92 -7.31
CA LEU A 406 18.15 -0.78 -8.07
C LEU A 406 18.30 -1.90 -9.10
N ASN A 407 18.12 -3.13 -8.64
CA ASN A 407 18.30 -4.34 -9.44
C ASN A 407 17.39 -5.46 -8.91
N PHE A 408 17.28 -6.54 -9.67
CA PHE A 408 16.68 -7.78 -9.19
C PHE A 408 17.44 -9.00 -9.73
N CYS A 409 17.35 -10.11 -9.00
CA CYS A 409 17.84 -11.41 -9.44
C CYS A 409 16.67 -12.38 -9.55
N ASP A 410 16.56 -12.99 -10.73
CA ASP A 410 15.67 -14.08 -11.08
C ASP A 410 16.56 -15.18 -11.72
N ASP A 411 17.26 -15.93 -10.88
CA ASP A 411 18.20 -16.97 -11.30
C ASP A 411 18.02 -18.20 -10.41
N SER A 412 17.99 -19.39 -11.01
CA SER A 412 18.15 -20.69 -10.31
C SER A 412 17.35 -20.85 -9.01
N HIS A 413 16.03 -20.61 -9.11
CA HIS A 413 15.05 -20.61 -8.01
C HIS A 413 15.12 -19.45 -6.99
N GLU A 414 16.06 -18.53 -7.12
CA GLU A 414 16.15 -17.35 -6.26
C GLU A 414 15.32 -16.18 -6.80
N ARG A 415 14.69 -15.44 -5.87
CA ARG A 415 13.97 -14.19 -6.13
C ARG A 415 14.50 -13.16 -5.16
N ILE A 416 15.33 -12.25 -5.66
CA ILE A 416 16.02 -11.27 -4.81
C ILE A 416 15.79 -9.88 -5.36
N LEU A 417 15.22 -9.00 -4.53
CA LEU A 417 15.06 -7.59 -4.83
C LEU A 417 16.21 -6.81 -4.21
N VAL A 418 16.84 -5.93 -4.98
CA VAL A 418 17.97 -5.11 -4.55
C VAL A 418 17.52 -3.65 -4.45
N TYR A 419 17.61 -3.08 -3.26
CA TYR A 419 17.19 -1.71 -2.99
C TYR A 419 18.33 -0.86 -2.45
N ASN A 420 18.15 0.46 -2.51
CA ASN A 420 18.89 1.37 -1.64
C ASN A 420 18.64 0.98 -0.17
N CYS A 421 19.71 0.97 0.63
CA CYS A 421 19.60 0.45 1.98
C CYS A 421 19.11 1.52 2.95
N ALA A 422 17.97 1.24 3.59
CA ALA A 422 17.47 2.01 4.72
C ALA A 422 18.20 1.58 5.99
N SER A 423 19.33 2.22 6.27
CA SER A 423 20.27 1.83 7.32
C SER A 423 19.66 1.75 8.72
N ARG A 424 18.63 2.56 9.02
CA ARG A 424 17.94 2.52 10.31
C ARG A 424 16.83 1.46 10.39
N GLY A 425 16.46 0.83 9.28
CA GLY A 425 15.37 -0.15 9.24
C GLY A 425 13.99 0.51 9.33
N SER A 426 13.02 -0.17 9.95
CA SER A 426 11.61 0.23 9.94
C SER A 426 11.21 1.09 11.14
N LEU A 427 10.24 1.99 10.93
CA LEU A 427 9.77 2.99 11.89
C LEU A 427 9.19 2.39 13.17
N ASP A 428 8.51 1.24 13.07
CA ASP A 428 7.91 0.52 14.20
C ASP A 428 8.91 0.22 15.34
N ARG A 429 10.20 0.09 15.02
CA ARG A 429 11.28 -0.11 16.01
C ARG A 429 11.56 1.12 16.86
N TYR A 430 11.22 2.31 16.37
CA TYR A 430 11.54 3.59 17.00
C TYR A 430 10.32 4.30 17.58
N VAL A 431 9.11 3.78 17.35
CA VAL A 431 7.87 4.40 17.84
C VAL A 431 7.93 4.63 19.35
N SER A 432 8.44 3.67 20.11
CA SER A 432 8.60 3.74 21.57
C SER A 432 9.98 4.25 22.03
N ASP A 433 10.83 4.71 21.11
CA ASP A 433 12.17 5.21 21.42
C ASP A 433 12.11 6.68 21.88
N PRO A 434 12.57 7.01 23.10
CA PRO A 434 12.65 8.40 23.59
C PRO A 434 13.66 9.26 22.81
N GLY A 435 14.59 8.65 22.09
CA GLY A 435 15.55 9.33 21.22
C GLY A 435 14.94 9.90 19.93
N LEU A 436 13.76 9.41 19.51
CA LEU A 436 13.05 9.91 18.34
C LEU A 436 12.23 11.16 18.71
N THR A 437 12.79 12.34 18.43
CA THR A 437 12.22 13.64 18.84
C THR A 437 10.92 13.97 18.11
N TRP A 438 10.14 14.92 18.64
CA TRP A 438 8.89 15.34 18.00
C TRP A 438 9.12 15.92 16.59
N THR A 439 10.13 16.77 16.42
CA THR A 439 10.55 17.28 15.10
C THR A 439 10.91 16.17 14.12
N GLN A 440 11.61 15.12 14.57
CA GLN A 440 11.92 13.97 13.71
C GLN A 440 10.65 13.19 13.33
N ARG A 441 9.73 12.95 14.28
CA ARG A 441 8.43 12.30 14.00
C ARG A 441 7.65 13.08 12.94
N LEU A 442 7.59 14.40 13.07
CA LEU A 442 6.95 15.28 12.10
C LEU A 442 7.61 15.19 10.72
N LYS A 443 8.94 15.25 10.63
CA LYS A 443 9.68 15.09 9.36
C LYS A 443 9.40 13.74 8.68
N ILE A 444 9.39 12.66 9.46
CA ILE A 444 9.03 11.33 8.97
C ILE A 444 7.60 11.32 8.41
N CYS A 445 6.64 11.90 9.14
CA CYS A 445 5.25 12.01 8.68
C CYS A 445 5.13 12.82 7.39
N VAL A 446 5.83 13.96 7.28
CA VAL A 446 5.85 14.79 6.06
C VAL A 446 6.37 13.96 4.87
N GLY A 447 7.47 13.23 5.04
CA GLY A 447 8.02 12.38 3.97
C GLY A 447 7.05 11.27 3.53
N VAL A 448 6.36 10.62 4.48
CA VAL A 448 5.33 9.62 4.13
C VAL A 448 4.16 10.27 3.41
N ALA A 449 3.69 11.43 3.88
CA ALA A 449 2.60 12.15 3.24
C ALA A 449 2.95 12.59 1.80
N ASN A 450 4.18 13.04 1.59
CA ASN A 450 4.71 13.40 0.28
C ASN A 450 4.71 12.21 -0.69
N ALA A 451 5.24 11.05 -0.26
CA ALA A 451 5.19 9.81 -1.03
C ALA A 451 3.76 9.40 -1.40
N MET A 452 2.84 9.43 -0.44
CA MET A 452 1.45 9.03 -0.69
C MET A 452 0.72 10.01 -1.60
N ASN A 453 0.97 11.31 -1.45
CA ASN A 453 0.43 12.32 -2.35
C ASN A 453 0.90 12.11 -3.79
N TYR A 454 2.19 11.83 -3.99
CA TYR A 454 2.75 11.47 -5.30
C TYR A 454 2.08 10.24 -5.93
N LEU A 455 1.73 9.24 -5.11
CA LEU A 455 1.03 8.03 -5.58
C LEU A 455 -0.45 8.28 -5.91
N HIS A 456 -1.11 9.13 -5.13
CA HIS A 456 -2.55 9.40 -5.25
C HIS A 456 -2.87 10.40 -6.35
N VAL A 457 -1.96 11.35 -6.64
CA VAL A 457 -2.16 12.40 -7.64
C VAL A 457 -1.51 11.98 -8.98
N PRO A 458 -2.28 11.91 -10.07
CA PRO A 458 -1.78 11.55 -11.40
C PRO A 458 -0.97 12.71 -12.01
N HIS A 459 0.28 12.90 -11.60
CA HIS A 459 1.11 14.05 -11.99
C HIS A 459 1.59 14.07 -13.45
N ASP A 460 1.23 13.07 -14.27
CA ASP A 460 1.57 12.92 -15.71
C ASP A 460 1.04 11.60 -16.30
N ARG A 461 0.53 10.72 -15.43
CA ARG A 461 0.14 9.35 -15.74
C ARG A 461 -1.34 9.23 -15.46
N LYS A 462 -2.14 8.75 -16.42
CA LYS A 462 -3.61 8.55 -16.34
C LYS A 462 -4.08 7.53 -15.27
N HIS A 463 -3.28 7.30 -14.23
CA HIS A 463 -3.44 6.27 -13.23
C HIS A 463 -3.04 6.78 -11.84
N ARG A 464 -3.89 6.53 -10.86
CA ARG A 464 -3.59 6.70 -9.43
C ARG A 464 -3.20 5.37 -8.81
N VAL A 465 -2.39 5.39 -7.76
CA VAL A 465 -1.98 4.20 -7.01
C VAL A 465 -2.58 4.24 -5.62
N ILE A 466 -3.12 3.12 -5.16
CA ILE A 466 -3.54 2.93 -3.76
C ILE A 466 -2.65 1.87 -3.12
N HIS A 467 -1.96 2.21 -2.04
CA HIS A 467 -0.92 1.38 -1.41
C HIS A 467 -1.48 0.15 -0.71
N ARG A 468 -2.57 0.31 0.06
CA ARG A 468 -3.35 -0.71 0.80
C ARG A 468 -2.67 -1.35 2.01
N ASN A 469 -1.38 -1.13 2.21
CA ASN A 469 -0.63 -1.71 3.33
C ASN A 469 0.26 -0.69 4.06
N ILE A 470 -0.24 0.52 4.30
CA ILE A 470 0.49 1.54 5.07
C ILE A 470 0.46 1.18 6.57
N LYS A 471 1.65 1.07 7.16
CA LYS A 471 1.89 0.80 8.58
C LYS A 471 3.33 1.15 8.95
N SER A 472 3.63 1.34 10.22
CA SER A 472 4.97 1.69 10.72
C SER A 472 6.06 0.68 10.33
N SER A 473 5.75 -0.61 10.24
CA SER A 473 6.73 -1.63 9.77
C SER A 473 7.06 -1.57 8.27
N ASN A 474 6.24 -0.87 7.48
CA ASN A 474 6.44 -0.68 6.05
C ASN A 474 6.99 0.73 5.72
N ILE A 475 7.31 1.54 6.74
CA ILE A 475 7.98 2.83 6.59
C ILE A 475 9.43 2.63 7.03
N LEU A 476 10.35 2.72 6.09
CA LEU A 476 11.79 2.57 6.33
C LEU A 476 12.47 3.92 6.53
N LEU A 477 13.60 3.92 7.24
CA LEU A 477 14.33 5.14 7.62
C LEU A 477 15.80 5.05 7.19
N ASN A 478 16.29 6.14 6.61
CA ASN A 478 17.71 6.35 6.28
C ASN A 478 18.51 6.92 7.47
N ASP A 479 19.83 7.02 7.33
CA ASP A 479 20.73 7.55 8.38
C ASP A 479 20.35 8.97 8.84
N ASP A 480 19.86 9.78 7.90
CA ASP A 480 19.39 11.16 8.09
C ASP A 480 17.94 11.26 8.58
N TRP A 481 17.30 10.13 8.90
CA TRP A 481 15.88 10.01 9.27
C TRP A 481 14.88 10.31 8.15
N THR A 482 15.34 10.39 6.89
CA THR A 482 14.43 10.46 5.74
C THR A 482 13.60 9.19 5.66
N SER A 483 12.28 9.35 5.55
CA SER A 483 11.32 8.24 5.49
C SER A 483 11.09 7.76 4.07
N MET A 484 10.98 6.44 3.90
CA MET A 484 10.71 5.77 2.63
C MET A 484 9.59 4.75 2.80
N VAL A 485 8.52 4.90 2.03
CA VAL A 485 7.42 3.91 1.98
C VAL A 485 7.86 2.68 1.18
N SER A 486 7.56 1.50 1.70
CA SER A 486 7.97 0.20 1.18
C SER A 486 6.79 -0.79 1.14
N ASP A 487 7.03 -1.97 0.55
CA ASP A 487 6.07 -3.09 0.45
C ASP A 487 4.83 -2.77 -0.40
N PHE A 488 5.07 -2.65 -1.71
CA PHE A 488 4.04 -2.39 -2.73
C PHE A 488 3.36 -3.67 -3.25
N THR A 489 3.56 -4.81 -2.59
CA THR A 489 3.06 -6.13 -3.02
C THR A 489 1.52 -6.20 -3.09
N GLN A 490 0.85 -5.39 -2.26
CA GLN A 490 -0.61 -5.30 -2.20
C GLN A 490 -1.18 -4.12 -2.99
N SER A 491 -0.34 -3.20 -3.48
CA SER A 491 -0.76 -1.96 -4.11
C SER A 491 -1.56 -2.18 -5.39
N LYS A 492 -2.48 -1.26 -5.69
CA LYS A 492 -3.36 -1.31 -6.86
C LYS A 492 -3.21 -0.05 -7.69
N ILE A 493 -2.95 -0.22 -8.98
CA ILE A 493 -2.99 0.85 -9.98
C ILE A 493 -4.43 0.95 -10.49
N VAL A 494 -5.03 2.13 -10.40
CA VAL A 494 -6.43 2.41 -10.77
C VAL A 494 -6.42 3.42 -11.92
N SER A 495 -7.06 3.09 -13.04
CA SER A 495 -7.17 3.97 -14.20
C SER A 495 -8.29 5.00 -14.01
N GLU A 496 -8.17 6.18 -14.62
CA GLU A 496 -9.21 7.24 -14.58
C GLU A 496 -10.59 6.80 -15.12
N LYS A 497 -10.69 5.69 -15.88
CA LYS A 497 -11.96 5.19 -16.44
C LYS A 497 -12.77 4.31 -15.48
N GLU A 498 -12.16 3.84 -14.39
CA GLU A 498 -12.89 3.17 -13.31
C GLU A 498 -13.52 4.26 -12.42
N SER A 499 -14.81 4.12 -12.06
CA SER A 499 -15.64 5.15 -11.41
C SER A 499 -14.85 6.07 -10.48
N GLU A 500 -15.02 7.39 -10.64
CA GLU A 500 -14.22 8.43 -10.00
C GLU A 500 -14.07 8.22 -8.48
N ASP A 501 -15.07 7.60 -7.83
CA ASP A 501 -15.19 7.49 -6.37
C ASP A 501 -14.49 6.28 -5.73
N TYR A 502 -14.48 5.09 -6.36
CA TYR A 502 -13.90 3.89 -5.74
C TYR A 502 -13.57 2.76 -6.73
N ALA A 503 -12.56 1.95 -6.36
CA ALA A 503 -12.20 0.73 -7.08
C ALA A 503 -12.69 -0.49 -6.30
N ILE A 504 -13.59 -1.29 -6.88
CA ILE A 504 -13.98 -2.57 -6.27
C ILE A 504 -12.74 -3.47 -6.21
N SER A 505 -12.37 -3.90 -5.01
CA SER A 505 -11.15 -4.67 -4.78
C SER A 505 -11.38 -5.69 -3.68
N GLU A 506 -10.71 -6.84 -3.78
CA GLU A 506 -10.60 -7.76 -2.65
C GLU A 506 -10.08 -7.02 -1.41
N VAL A 507 -10.60 -7.30 -0.22
CA VAL A 507 -10.10 -6.68 1.02
C VAL A 507 -8.76 -7.32 1.39
N VAL A 508 -7.69 -6.54 1.31
CA VAL A 508 -6.34 -6.91 1.76
C VAL A 508 -5.77 -5.75 2.57
N GLY A 509 -4.94 -6.06 3.55
CA GLY A 509 -4.32 -5.05 4.42
C GLY A 509 -3.94 -5.66 5.77
N THR A 510 -3.23 -4.89 6.58
CA THR A 510 -2.85 -5.32 7.93
C THR A 510 -3.98 -4.98 8.91
N ASN A 511 -4.40 -5.96 9.71
CA ASN A 511 -5.47 -5.79 10.70
C ASN A 511 -5.09 -4.70 11.71
N GLY A 512 -6.00 -3.77 12.00
CA GLY A 512 -5.75 -2.57 12.82
C GLY A 512 -5.38 -1.31 12.02
N TYR A 513 -4.88 -1.45 10.78
CA TYR A 513 -4.57 -0.30 9.89
C TYR A 513 -5.57 -0.18 8.73
N CYS A 514 -6.28 -1.27 8.40
CA CYS A 514 -7.18 -1.31 7.26
C CYS A 514 -8.43 -0.42 7.50
N ASP A 515 -8.82 0.36 6.48
CA ASP A 515 -10.02 1.19 6.51
C ASP A 515 -11.28 0.33 6.77
N PRO A 516 -12.06 0.61 7.83
CA PRO A 516 -13.24 -0.18 8.18
C PRO A 516 -14.28 -0.17 7.07
N LEU A 517 -14.49 0.96 6.38
CA LEU A 517 -15.46 1.02 5.30
C LEU A 517 -15.00 0.20 4.09
N TYR A 518 -13.69 0.15 3.82
CA TYR A 518 -13.14 -0.75 2.81
C TYR A 518 -13.29 -2.22 3.22
N MET A 519 -13.06 -2.55 4.50
CA MET A 519 -13.29 -3.91 5.01
C MET A 519 -14.75 -4.35 4.90
N GLU A 520 -15.69 -3.44 5.15
CA GLU A 520 -17.12 -3.71 5.11
C GLU A 520 -17.66 -3.77 3.68
N THR A 521 -17.23 -2.87 2.80
CA THR A 521 -17.83 -2.70 1.46
C THR A 521 -17.01 -3.30 0.31
N GLY A 522 -15.71 -3.53 0.49
CA GLY A 522 -14.79 -3.89 -0.59
C GLY A 522 -14.48 -2.73 -1.56
N ASN A 523 -15.01 -1.54 -1.32
CA ASN A 523 -14.75 -0.35 -2.12
C ASN A 523 -13.42 0.25 -1.66
N LEU A 524 -12.40 0.20 -2.50
CA LEU A 524 -11.08 0.75 -2.18
C LEU A 524 -10.93 2.17 -2.74
N THR A 525 -10.44 3.10 -1.92
CA THR A 525 -10.18 4.48 -2.34
C THR A 525 -8.82 4.98 -1.84
N LYS A 526 -8.40 6.14 -2.31
CA LYS A 526 -7.17 6.80 -1.81
C LYS A 526 -7.32 7.19 -0.32
N GLU A 527 -8.53 7.48 0.12
CA GLU A 527 -8.91 7.75 1.51
C GLU A 527 -8.77 6.52 2.41
N SER A 528 -8.70 5.31 1.84
CA SER A 528 -8.35 4.10 2.60
C SER A 528 -6.89 4.12 3.06
N ASP A 529 -5.96 4.63 2.23
CA ASP A 529 -4.57 4.83 2.66
C ASP A 529 -4.45 5.98 3.68
N VAL A 530 -5.27 7.03 3.53
CA VAL A 530 -5.35 8.14 4.51
C VAL A 530 -5.72 7.60 5.89
N TYR A 531 -6.71 6.69 5.97
CA TYR A 531 -7.08 6.03 7.22
C TYR A 531 -5.90 5.24 7.81
N SER A 532 -5.24 4.41 7.00
CA SER A 532 -4.08 3.64 7.46
C SER A 532 -2.94 4.53 7.96
N PHE A 533 -2.71 5.67 7.30
CA PHE A 533 -1.73 6.65 7.75
C PHE A 533 -2.16 7.35 9.05
N GLY A 534 -3.44 7.65 9.23
CA GLY A 534 -4.00 8.16 10.50
C GLY A 534 -3.70 7.27 11.70
N VAL A 535 -3.70 5.94 11.49
CA VAL A 535 -3.28 4.99 12.54
C VAL A 535 -1.80 5.17 12.88
N VAL A 536 -0.92 5.28 11.88
CA VAL A 536 0.52 5.53 12.08
C VAL A 536 0.78 6.86 12.79
N LEU A 537 0.00 7.91 12.49
CA LEU A 537 0.10 9.20 13.19
C LEU A 537 -0.18 9.03 14.69
N PHE A 538 -1.20 8.26 15.07
CA PHE A 538 -1.47 7.95 16.48
C PHE A 538 -0.39 7.07 17.12
N GLU A 539 0.20 6.13 16.38
CA GLU A 539 1.34 5.34 16.89
C GLU A 539 2.50 6.26 17.29
N LEU A 540 2.84 7.22 16.43
CA LEU A 540 3.90 8.20 16.68
C LEU A 540 3.57 9.17 17.81
N LEU A 541 2.31 9.58 17.96
CA LEU A 541 1.88 10.44 19.06
C LEU A 541 1.94 9.71 20.42
N CYS A 542 1.47 8.47 20.46
CA CYS A 542 1.34 7.70 21.70
C CYS A 542 2.61 6.93 22.07
N GLY A 543 3.55 6.81 21.12
CA GLY A 543 4.79 6.05 21.28
C GLY A 543 4.55 4.56 21.46
N ARG A 544 3.47 4.01 20.87
CA ARG A 544 3.09 2.59 20.97
C ARG A 544 2.45 2.12 19.66
N LEU A 545 2.67 0.86 19.30
CA LEU A 545 2.02 0.25 18.13
C LEU A 545 0.52 0.06 18.37
N CYS A 546 -0.28 0.18 17.31
CA CYS A 546 -1.74 0.04 17.35
C CYS A 546 -2.17 -1.38 17.77
N THR A 547 -1.38 -2.37 17.36
CA THR A 547 -1.63 -3.79 17.63
C THR A 547 -0.88 -4.24 18.89
N ILE A 548 -1.58 -4.96 19.77
CA ILE A 548 -0.99 -5.56 20.97
C ILE A 548 -1.34 -7.04 21.00
N TYR A 549 -0.36 -7.88 21.30
CA TYR A 549 -0.61 -9.31 21.50
C TYR A 549 -0.63 -9.60 23.00
N ARG A 550 -1.79 -10.02 23.53
CA ARG A 550 -1.94 -10.51 24.92
C ARG A 550 -2.57 -11.89 24.87
N ASN A 551 -1.98 -12.88 25.56
CA ASN A 551 -2.48 -14.25 25.61
C ASN A 551 -2.77 -14.90 24.23
N ARG A 552 -1.97 -14.57 23.21
CA ARG A 552 -2.16 -14.96 21.79
C ARG A 552 -3.40 -14.39 21.10
N GLU A 553 -4.10 -13.46 21.73
CA GLU A 553 -5.17 -12.67 21.12
C GLU A 553 -4.65 -11.29 20.67
N LEU A 554 -5.15 -10.83 19.53
CA LEU A 554 -4.84 -9.52 18.97
C LEU A 554 -5.79 -8.47 19.55
N GLY A 555 -5.25 -7.52 20.31
CA GLY A 555 -5.94 -6.32 20.77
C GLY A 555 -5.57 -5.09 19.93
N LEU A 556 -6.50 -4.13 19.83
CA LEU A 556 -6.31 -2.85 19.13
C LEU A 556 -6.40 -1.68 20.11
N LEU A 557 -5.41 -0.78 20.07
CA LEU A 557 -5.40 0.45 20.88
C LEU A 557 -6.21 1.59 20.25
N LEU A 558 -6.43 1.55 18.93
CA LEU A 558 -7.07 2.63 18.18
C LEU A 558 -8.43 3.09 18.77
N PRO A 559 -9.37 2.20 19.13
CA PRO A 559 -10.64 2.63 19.73
C PRO A 559 -10.44 3.38 21.06
N THR A 560 -9.42 3.00 21.83
CA THR A 560 -9.07 3.69 23.07
C THR A 560 -8.53 5.07 22.76
N TRP A 561 -7.57 5.20 21.83
CA TRP A 561 -7.01 6.50 21.45
C TRP A 561 -8.06 7.50 20.95
N LEU A 562 -8.97 7.04 20.08
CA LEU A 562 -10.07 7.89 19.58
C LEU A 562 -11.00 8.36 20.70
N ARG A 563 -11.28 7.50 21.69
CA ARG A 563 -12.06 7.87 22.87
C ARG A 563 -11.35 8.97 23.69
N TYR A 564 -10.07 8.80 23.97
CA TYR A 564 -9.28 9.80 24.71
C TYR A 564 -9.18 11.14 23.96
N TYR A 565 -9.07 11.13 22.63
CA TYR A 565 -9.15 12.35 21.81
C TYR A 565 -10.51 13.04 22.00
N ASN A 566 -11.61 12.31 21.84
CA ASN A 566 -12.97 12.84 21.97
C ASN A 566 -13.26 13.39 23.38
N GLU A 567 -12.74 12.72 24.42
CA GLU A 567 -12.85 13.15 25.81
C GLU A 567 -11.91 14.33 26.17
N LYS A 568 -11.10 14.84 25.22
CA LYS A 568 -10.07 15.87 25.44
C LYS A 568 -9.03 15.47 26.50
N ARG A 569 -8.67 14.19 26.52
CA ARG A 569 -7.71 13.58 27.47
C ARG A 569 -6.45 13.07 26.77
N LEU A 570 -6.06 13.69 25.66
CA LEU A 570 -4.88 13.29 24.90
C LEU A 570 -3.60 13.26 25.74
N ASP A 571 -3.47 14.18 26.69
CA ASP A 571 -2.33 14.22 27.61
C ASP A 571 -2.12 12.92 28.37
N GLU A 572 -3.13 12.06 28.54
CA GLU A 572 -2.97 10.78 29.23
C GLU A 572 -2.35 9.68 28.35
N ILE A 573 -2.38 9.84 27.02
CA ILE A 573 -1.91 8.83 26.06
C ILE A 573 -0.69 9.26 25.25
N ILE A 574 -0.35 10.56 25.22
CA ILE A 574 0.87 11.07 24.57
C ILE A 574 2.09 10.41 25.20
N PHE A 575 3.05 10.04 24.36
CA PHE A 575 4.31 9.45 24.81
C PHE A 575 5.00 10.39 25.83
N PRO A 576 5.22 9.96 27.09
CA PRO A 576 5.64 10.86 28.17
C PRO A 576 6.88 11.69 27.85
N ASP A 577 7.88 11.11 27.19
CA ASP A 577 9.15 11.76 26.86
C ASP A 577 9.03 12.88 25.80
N LEU A 578 7.88 12.98 25.13
CA LEU A 578 7.59 14.04 24.16
C LEU A 578 6.89 15.25 24.78
N LYS A 579 6.10 15.07 25.86
CA LYS A 579 5.16 16.09 26.36
C LYS A 579 5.79 17.46 26.59
N GLU A 580 6.93 17.49 27.28
CA GLU A 580 7.61 18.76 27.63
C GLU A 580 8.34 19.39 26.44
N LYS A 581 8.53 18.63 25.35
CA LYS A 581 9.29 19.04 24.16
C LYS A 581 8.37 19.42 22.99
N MET A 582 7.05 19.33 23.15
CA MET A 582 6.08 19.59 22.11
C MET A 582 5.48 20.99 22.23
N ASP A 583 5.46 21.72 21.13
CA ASP A 583 4.64 22.93 21.01
C ASP A 583 3.15 22.58 21.01
N SER A 584 2.36 23.33 21.78
CA SER A 584 0.92 23.09 21.92
C SER A 584 0.17 23.31 20.61
N CYS A 585 0.57 24.28 19.78
CA CYS A 585 -0.06 24.50 18.48
C CYS A 585 0.29 23.36 17.51
N SER A 586 1.56 22.93 17.47
CA SER A 586 2.02 21.77 16.70
C SER A 586 1.25 20.50 17.07
N LEU A 587 1.12 20.23 18.37
CA LEU A 587 0.35 19.10 18.91
C LEU A 587 -1.12 19.15 18.48
N ASN A 588 -1.76 20.32 18.60
CA ASN A 588 -3.16 20.49 18.23
C ASN A 588 -3.37 20.26 16.73
N THR A 589 -2.51 20.83 15.89
CA THR A 589 -2.55 20.64 14.43
C THR A 589 -2.38 19.16 14.07
N PHE A 590 -1.37 18.50 14.66
CA PHE A 590 -1.07 17.09 14.38
C PHE A 590 -2.19 16.14 14.86
N SER A 591 -2.63 16.29 16.12
CA SER A 591 -3.63 15.40 16.70
C SER A 591 -5.00 15.56 16.04
N SER A 592 -5.39 16.79 15.69
CA SER A 592 -6.59 17.07 14.91
C SER A 592 -6.54 16.42 13.53
N LEU A 593 -5.41 16.53 12.84
CA LEU A 593 -5.20 15.89 11.56
C LEU A 593 -5.28 14.36 11.65
N ALA A 594 -4.59 13.76 12.63
CA ALA A 594 -4.60 12.31 12.85
C ALA A 594 -6.02 11.79 13.10
N TYR A 595 -6.80 12.51 13.90
CA TYR A 595 -8.21 12.18 14.13
C TYR A 595 -9.08 12.32 12.87
N ARG A 596 -8.90 13.39 12.09
CA ARG A 596 -9.62 13.60 10.82
C ARG A 596 -9.33 12.49 9.80
N CYS A 597 -8.11 11.99 9.74
CA CYS A 597 -7.74 10.85 8.88
C CYS A 597 -8.53 9.57 9.22
N LEU A 598 -8.99 9.43 10.46
CA LEU A 598 -9.67 8.24 10.98
C LEU A 598 -11.20 8.34 11.00
N LYS A 599 -11.76 9.37 10.36
CA LYS A 599 -13.22 9.52 10.24
C LYS A 599 -13.85 8.33 9.52
N LYS A 600 -15.06 7.98 9.96
CA LYS A 600 -15.79 6.84 9.39
C LYS A 600 -16.13 7.10 7.93
N GLU A 601 -16.80 8.21 7.67
CA GLU A 601 -17.14 8.69 6.31
C GLU A 601 -15.88 9.15 5.58
N ARG A 602 -15.77 8.82 4.30
CA ARG A 602 -14.55 9.05 3.50
C ARG A 602 -14.39 10.52 3.12
N GLU A 603 -15.51 11.18 2.90
CA GLU A 603 -15.62 12.58 2.50
C GLU A 603 -15.17 13.53 3.62
N GLU A 604 -15.19 13.06 4.87
CA GLU A 604 -14.66 13.80 6.02
C GLU A 604 -13.13 13.65 6.18
N ARG A 605 -12.52 12.68 5.50
CA ARG A 605 -11.07 12.46 5.56
C ARG A 605 -10.36 13.45 4.63
N PRO A 606 -9.25 14.07 5.09
CA PRO A 606 -8.47 14.97 4.25
C PRO A 606 -7.81 14.22 3.08
N SER A 607 -7.56 14.94 1.99
CA SER A 607 -6.69 14.41 0.93
C SER A 607 -5.22 14.33 1.39
N MET A 608 -4.39 13.49 0.79
CA MET A 608 -2.97 13.44 1.14
C MET A 608 -2.23 14.77 0.91
N ALA A 609 -2.67 15.60 -0.04
CA ALA A 609 -2.15 16.96 -0.22
C ALA A 609 -2.46 17.86 0.98
N GLU A 610 -3.67 17.76 1.53
CA GLU A 610 -4.04 18.48 2.75
C GLU A 610 -3.30 17.92 3.97
N VAL A 611 -3.18 16.60 4.09
CA VAL A 611 -2.41 15.93 5.15
C VAL A 611 -0.97 16.43 5.16
N MET A 612 -0.31 16.44 4.00
CA MET A 612 1.06 16.93 3.84
C MET A 612 1.18 18.39 4.29
N LYS A 613 0.31 19.27 3.81
CA LYS A 613 0.30 20.70 4.18
C LYS A 613 0.10 20.92 5.68
N GLN A 614 -0.81 20.18 6.32
CA GLN A 614 -1.05 20.29 7.76
C GLN A 614 0.12 19.77 8.60
N LEU A 615 0.80 18.71 8.15
CA LEU A 615 2.02 18.23 8.79
C LEU A 615 3.18 19.21 8.65
N GLU A 616 3.33 19.87 7.49
CA GLU A 616 4.30 20.95 7.29
C GLU A 616 4.03 22.13 8.23
N ILE A 617 2.77 22.53 8.41
CA ILE A 617 2.38 23.57 9.37
C ILE A 617 2.73 23.15 10.79
N ALA A 618 2.41 21.91 11.18
CA ALA A 618 2.76 21.39 12.51
C ALA A 618 4.28 21.33 12.73
N LEU A 619 5.04 21.00 11.69
CA LEU A 619 6.50 21.02 11.71
C LEU A 619 7.06 22.43 11.87
N GLU A 620 6.53 23.39 11.11
CA GLU A 620 6.93 24.80 11.20
C GLU A 620 6.67 25.37 12.60
N GLN A 621 5.49 25.08 13.19
CA GLN A 621 5.16 25.46 14.56
C GLN A 621 6.16 24.90 15.59
N GLN A 622 6.55 23.63 15.43
CA GLN A 622 7.52 22.99 16.32
C GLN A 622 8.93 23.56 16.16
N GLU A 623 9.40 23.78 14.92
CA GLU A 623 10.73 24.35 14.67
C GLU A 623 10.83 25.79 15.21
N ASP A 624 9.76 26.58 15.11
CA ASP A 624 9.66 27.91 15.71
C ASP A 624 9.73 27.87 17.26
N PHE A 625 9.06 26.89 17.87
CA PHE A 625 9.09 26.69 19.32
C PHE A 625 10.48 26.25 19.82
N GLU A 626 11.10 25.27 19.18
CA GLU A 626 12.44 24.79 19.53
C GLU A 626 13.49 25.91 19.40
N GLU A 627 13.35 26.76 18.38
CA GLU A 627 14.20 27.92 18.22
C GLU A 627 13.99 28.94 19.35
N THR A 628 12.74 29.21 19.70
CA THR A 628 12.40 30.10 20.82
C THR A 628 13.02 29.60 22.12
N MET A 629 12.92 28.29 22.40
CA MET A 629 13.53 27.64 23.56
C MET A 629 15.06 27.71 23.51
N ARG A 630 15.68 27.52 22.33
CA ARG A 630 17.13 27.66 22.16
C ARG A 630 17.61 29.08 22.48
N ILE A 631 16.90 30.10 22.01
CA ILE A 631 17.20 31.51 22.30
C ILE A 631 17.04 31.78 23.81
N GLN A 632 15.96 31.31 24.43
CA GLN A 632 15.76 31.42 25.88
C GLN A 632 16.91 30.77 26.67
N ASN A 633 17.40 29.60 26.23
CA ASN A 633 18.53 28.93 26.89
C ASN A 633 19.86 29.68 26.69
N LEU A 634 20.13 30.25 25.51
CA LEU A 634 21.30 31.11 25.28
C LEU A 634 21.27 32.33 26.20
N VAL A 635 20.10 32.94 26.34
CA VAL A 635 19.84 34.04 27.27
C VAL A 635 20.10 33.63 28.72
N ILE A 636 19.51 32.53 29.19
CA ILE A 636 19.68 32.04 30.56
C ILE A 636 21.15 31.71 30.84
N SER A 637 21.85 31.09 29.88
CA SER A 637 23.28 30.77 30.01
C SER A 637 24.15 32.02 30.13
N SER A 638 23.77 33.11 29.44
CA SER A 638 24.44 34.42 29.51
C SER A 638 24.15 35.15 30.83
N ILE A 639 22.97 34.93 31.43
CA ILE A 639 22.57 35.50 32.73
C ILE A 639 23.13 34.67 33.91
N SER A 640 23.48 33.40 33.72
CA SER A 640 23.91 32.49 34.80
C SER A 640 25.34 32.73 35.32
N LYS A 641 25.53 33.87 36.01
CA LYS A 641 26.37 34.00 37.21
C LYS A 641 25.54 34.12 38.51
N THR A 642 24.26 33.77 38.50
CA THR A 642 23.43 33.67 39.73
C THR A 642 22.38 32.55 39.63
N PRO A 643 21.92 31.99 40.77
CA PRO A 643 21.34 30.66 40.82
C PRO A 643 19.86 30.61 40.42
N ARG A 644 19.53 29.46 39.81
CA ARG A 644 18.23 28.86 39.48
C ARG A 644 17.05 29.35 40.32
N ASN A 645 16.11 30.02 39.65
CA ASN A 645 14.70 29.72 39.82
C ASN A 645 14.09 29.46 38.44
N GLN A 646 13.52 28.27 38.28
CA GLN A 646 12.70 27.87 37.14
C GLN A 646 11.48 28.79 37.05
N ASN A 647 11.07 29.12 35.82
CA ASN A 647 9.94 29.97 35.41
C ASN A 647 10.25 31.42 35.02
N PHE A 648 11.22 31.64 34.12
CA PHE A 648 11.14 32.83 33.26
C PHE A 648 10.18 32.54 32.10
N MET A 649 8.87 32.69 32.38
CA MET A 649 7.92 32.98 31.31
C MET A 649 8.41 34.24 30.57
N ARG A 650 8.58 34.15 29.24
CA ARG A 650 8.78 35.24 28.26
C ARG A 650 9.41 36.51 28.84
N PHE A 651 10.70 36.79 28.60
CA PHE A 651 11.33 38.05 29.05
C PHE A 651 10.83 39.24 28.19
N PRO A 652 9.82 40.02 28.62
CA PRO A 652 9.27 41.08 27.80
C PRO A 652 10.20 42.30 27.82
N ASN A 653 10.97 42.42 28.90
CA ASN A 653 11.92 43.51 29.17
C ASN A 653 13.30 43.29 28.50
N GLY A 654 13.44 42.21 27.74
CA GLY A 654 14.61 41.84 26.94
C GLY A 654 15.91 41.58 27.72
N VAL A 655 16.97 41.28 26.98
CA VAL A 655 18.27 40.83 27.51
C VAL A 655 19.41 41.06 26.51
N LEU A 656 20.61 41.32 27.03
CA LEU A 656 21.85 41.35 26.25
C LEU A 656 22.41 39.95 26.00
N VAL A 657 22.79 39.67 24.76
CA VAL A 657 23.42 38.40 24.34
C VAL A 657 24.77 38.64 23.68
N GLY A 658 25.64 37.62 23.73
CA GLY A 658 26.95 37.64 23.08
C GLY A 658 27.94 38.59 23.75
N ASP A 659 28.51 39.50 22.96
CA ASP A 659 29.48 40.52 23.36
C ASP A 659 28.85 41.73 24.07
N GLY A 660 27.54 41.69 24.37
CA GLY A 660 26.80 42.80 24.95
C GLY A 660 26.32 43.84 23.93
N ASN A 661 26.45 43.55 22.63
CA ASN A 661 26.06 44.46 21.56
C ASN A 661 24.76 44.08 20.85
N THR A 662 24.11 42.99 21.27
CA THR A 662 22.81 42.58 20.73
C THR A 662 21.82 42.41 21.88
N TRP A 663 20.69 43.10 21.81
CA TRP A 663 19.59 43.02 22.78
C TRP A 663 18.40 42.30 22.14
N LEU A 664 17.88 41.29 22.83
CA LEU A 664 16.74 40.49 22.37
C LEU A 664 15.56 40.65 23.31
N SER A 665 14.35 40.76 22.77
CA SER A 665 13.12 40.58 23.54
C SER A 665 12.13 39.67 22.81
N ILE A 666 11.28 38.99 23.57
CA ILE A 666 10.23 38.14 23.01
C ILE A 666 8.90 38.87 23.21
N LEU A 667 8.24 39.21 22.11
CA LEU A 667 6.93 39.87 22.13
C LEU A 667 5.85 38.89 22.66
N GLN A 668 4.67 39.41 23.01
CA GLN A 668 3.53 38.57 23.39
C GLN A 668 3.12 37.56 22.30
N SER A 669 3.43 37.87 21.04
CA SER A 669 3.27 36.96 19.90
C SER A 669 4.25 35.78 19.89
N GLY A 670 5.22 35.74 20.81
CA GLY A 670 6.31 34.76 20.82
C GLY A 670 7.42 35.06 19.81
N LYS A 671 7.25 36.07 18.95
CA LYS A 671 8.27 36.45 17.96
C LYS A 671 9.37 37.30 18.58
N VAL A 672 10.59 37.11 18.06
CA VAL A 672 11.79 37.76 18.56
C VAL A 672 11.92 39.16 17.97
N CYS A 673 12.12 40.15 18.83
CA CYS A 673 12.61 41.47 18.49
C CYS A 673 14.12 41.49 18.74
N GLU A 674 14.88 41.83 17.71
CA GLU A 674 16.35 41.90 17.77
C GLU A 674 16.78 43.36 17.63
N VAL A 675 17.65 43.83 18.52
CA VAL A 675 18.22 45.18 18.49
C VAL A 675 19.73 45.04 18.48
N ILE A 676 20.39 45.63 17.49
CA ILE A 676 21.85 45.57 17.37
C ILE A 676 22.41 46.97 17.65
N SER A 677 23.34 47.04 18.60
CA SER A 677 23.95 48.29 19.07
C SER A 677 24.60 49.05 17.91
N ALA A 678 24.40 50.37 17.91
CA ALA A 678 25.03 51.28 16.97
C ALA A 678 26.56 51.11 16.93
N THR A 679 27.18 50.82 18.09
CA THR A 679 28.63 50.61 18.21
C THR A 679 29.15 49.42 17.40
N LYS A 680 28.29 48.44 17.10
CA LYS A 680 28.61 47.24 16.33
C LYS A 680 28.26 47.37 14.85
N CYS A 681 27.22 48.12 14.52
CA CYS A 681 26.67 48.16 13.16
C CYS A 681 26.85 49.48 12.42
N ILE A 682 27.34 50.55 13.07
CA ILE A 682 27.50 51.86 12.44
C ILE A 682 28.97 52.22 12.34
N SER A 683 29.40 52.61 11.14
CA SER A 683 30.74 53.11 10.88
C SER A 683 30.67 54.59 10.46
N ALA A 684 31.26 55.49 11.26
CA ALA A 684 31.45 56.90 10.92
C ALA A 684 32.61 57.51 11.71
N ASP A 685 33.49 58.26 11.03
CA ASP A 685 34.68 58.88 11.65
C ASP A 685 34.35 59.99 12.66
N SER A 686 33.12 60.51 12.64
CA SER A 686 32.66 61.63 13.48
C SER A 686 31.85 61.22 14.72
N LEU A 687 31.63 59.93 14.94
CA LEU A 687 30.87 59.41 16.09
C LEU A 687 31.83 58.89 17.17
N VAL A 688 31.58 59.25 18.42
CA VAL A 688 32.37 58.85 19.60
C VAL A 688 31.50 58.00 20.52
N HIS A 689 32.11 57.08 21.25
CA HIS A 689 31.42 56.35 22.32
C HIS A 689 30.98 57.31 23.43
N ASP A 690 29.74 57.17 23.86
CA ASP A 690 29.20 57.88 25.01
C ASP A 690 28.64 56.88 26.03
N ASP A 691 29.03 57.05 27.29
CA ASP A 691 28.65 56.19 28.42
C ASP A 691 27.33 56.66 29.06
N THR A 692 26.51 57.44 28.35
CA THR A 692 25.17 57.76 28.82
C THR A 692 24.41 56.45 29.01
N GLN A 693 24.01 56.17 30.26
CA GLN A 693 23.27 54.96 30.62
C GLN A 693 22.00 54.87 29.78
N ASN A 694 22.02 53.95 28.81
CA ASN A 694 20.83 53.51 28.11
C ASN A 694 20.28 52.26 28.83
N LEU A 695 18.95 52.10 28.80
CA LEU A 695 18.25 50.96 29.40
C LEU A 695 18.69 49.62 28.78
N ARG A 696 19.15 49.61 27.51
CA ARG A 696 19.47 48.37 26.77
C ARG A 696 20.97 48.10 26.58
N PHE A 697 21.80 49.11 26.34
CA PHE A 697 23.23 48.96 26.07
C PHE A 697 24.07 49.85 27.00
N SER A 698 25.29 49.42 27.32
CA SER A 698 26.18 50.21 28.17
C SER A 698 26.67 51.50 27.51
N ASN A 699 26.81 51.48 26.18
CA ASN A 699 27.37 52.57 25.39
C ASN A 699 26.48 52.84 24.17
N VAL A 700 26.40 54.09 23.77
CA VAL A 700 25.75 54.53 22.53
C VAL A 700 26.75 55.31 21.67
N LEU A 701 26.46 55.50 20.39
CA LEU A 701 27.28 56.37 19.53
C LEU A 701 26.75 57.80 19.57
N LYS A 702 27.61 58.77 19.81
CA LYS A 702 27.28 60.19 19.92
C LYS A 702 28.05 61.01 18.90
N GLY A 703 27.39 61.97 18.26
CA GLY A 703 28.09 62.99 17.48
C GLY A 703 27.20 63.79 16.54
N GLY A 704 27.84 64.71 15.80
CA GLY A 704 27.20 65.44 14.71
C GLY A 704 27.10 64.58 13.45
N MET A 705 25.99 64.68 12.72
CA MET A 705 25.72 63.89 11.51
C MET A 705 26.05 64.64 10.20
N ASN A 706 27.03 65.54 10.29
CA ASN A 706 27.42 66.43 9.19
C ASN A 706 28.14 65.72 8.04
N ASN A 707 28.62 64.49 8.25
CA ASN A 707 29.34 63.70 7.25
C ASN A 707 28.55 62.48 6.75
N GLY A 708 27.30 62.30 7.21
CA GLY A 708 26.53 61.08 6.97
C GLY A 708 27.13 59.88 7.70
N PHE A 709 26.49 58.71 7.57
CA PHE A 709 26.99 57.46 8.16
C PHE A 709 26.42 56.25 7.41
N THR A 710 27.05 55.09 7.62
CA THR A 710 26.58 53.83 7.05
C THR A 710 26.28 52.83 8.15
N ILE A 711 25.14 52.15 8.02
CA ILE A 711 24.76 51.01 8.82
C ILE A 711 25.11 49.75 8.03
N LYS A 712 25.86 48.83 8.62
CA LYS A 712 26.07 47.46 8.13
C LYS A 712 25.75 46.50 9.26
N VAL A 713 24.73 45.69 9.07
CA VAL A 713 24.22 44.81 10.12
C VAL A 713 23.90 43.44 9.54
N THR A 714 24.31 42.39 10.26
CA THR A 714 23.94 41.01 9.99
C THR A 714 23.09 40.53 11.16
N THR A 715 21.83 40.23 10.90
CA THR A 715 20.93 39.71 11.95
C THR A 715 21.30 38.28 12.30
N GLN A 716 20.96 37.81 13.50
CA GLN A 716 21.25 36.42 13.92
C GLN A 716 20.04 35.69 14.47
N PHE A 717 19.01 36.41 14.92
CA PHE A 717 17.94 35.85 15.75
C PHE A 717 16.53 36.10 15.19
N LEU A 718 16.42 36.57 13.94
CA LEU A 718 15.12 36.78 13.32
C LEU A 718 14.34 35.47 13.15
N SER A 719 13.04 35.55 13.45
CA SER A 719 12.08 34.49 13.18
C SER A 719 11.87 34.35 11.65
N ARG A 720 11.79 33.12 11.15
CA ARG A 720 11.58 32.86 9.72
C ARG A 720 10.14 33.15 9.30
N LYS A 721 9.98 33.51 8.02
CA LYS A 721 8.75 33.96 7.34
C LYS A 721 7.97 35.06 8.07
N VAL A 722 8.63 35.81 8.95
CA VAL A 722 8.05 36.96 9.64
C VAL A 722 8.44 38.22 8.90
N ARG A 723 7.47 39.13 8.73
CA ARG A 723 7.74 40.47 8.23
C ARG A 723 8.30 41.31 9.36
N TYR A 724 9.45 41.92 9.13
CA TYR A 724 10.13 42.79 10.07
C TYR A 724 10.13 44.22 9.57
N THR A 725 9.88 45.16 10.49
CA THR A 725 10.21 46.57 10.31
C THR A 725 11.62 46.81 10.83
N VAL A 726 12.46 47.40 9.98
CA VAL A 726 13.81 47.85 10.34
C VAL A 726 13.72 49.32 10.73
N SER A 727 14.11 49.63 11.96
CA SER A 727 14.02 50.98 12.49
C SER A 727 15.33 51.46 13.10
N LEU A 728 15.68 52.72 12.88
CA LEU A 728 16.77 53.38 13.56
C LEU A 728 16.27 53.96 14.88
N VAL A 729 16.93 53.66 16.00
CA VAL A 729 16.60 54.20 17.33
C VAL A 729 17.66 55.21 17.77
N PHE A 730 17.23 56.42 18.09
CA PHE A 730 18.14 57.53 18.40
C PHE A 730 17.48 58.59 19.30
N LYS A 731 18.26 59.54 19.79
CA LYS A 731 17.83 60.71 20.56
C LYS A 731 18.61 61.94 20.11
N HIS A 732 18.09 63.14 20.35
CA HIS A 732 18.83 64.38 20.13
C HIS A 732 18.59 65.40 21.24
N ASN A 733 19.54 66.33 21.43
CA ASN A 733 19.47 67.36 22.47
C ASN A 733 18.76 68.67 22.02
N GLY A 734 18.28 68.75 20.77
CA GLY A 734 17.58 69.93 20.24
C GLY A 734 16.20 70.20 20.84
N THR A 735 15.85 71.49 20.99
CA THR A 735 14.62 71.98 21.63
C THR A 735 13.45 72.19 20.67
N HIS A 736 12.90 71.15 20.02
CA HIS A 736 11.62 71.32 19.29
C HIS A 736 10.78 70.03 19.26
N HIS A 737 9.61 70.06 19.90
CA HIS A 737 8.57 69.05 19.73
C HIS A 737 7.99 69.16 18.30
N GLY A 738 8.26 68.18 17.45
CA GLY A 738 7.59 68.03 16.14
C GLY A 738 8.40 68.38 14.89
N THR A 739 9.74 68.39 14.94
CA THR A 739 10.56 68.68 13.75
C THR A 739 10.76 67.43 12.88
N HIS A 740 10.40 67.55 11.60
CA HIS A 740 10.77 66.62 10.54
C HIS A 740 12.30 66.44 10.52
N ILE A 741 12.77 65.21 10.74
CA ILE A 741 14.21 64.94 10.74
C ILE A 741 14.61 64.61 9.29
N PRO A 742 15.50 65.39 8.65
CA PRO A 742 15.76 65.28 7.23
C PRO A 742 16.77 64.18 6.90
N PHE A 743 16.61 63.00 7.52
CA PHE A 743 17.37 61.84 7.10
C PHE A 743 16.90 61.45 5.70
N LYS A 744 17.86 61.42 4.77
CA LYS A 744 17.71 60.76 3.48
C LYS A 744 18.60 59.53 3.51
N PHE A 745 18.03 58.37 3.22
CA PHE A 745 18.75 57.10 3.23
C PHE A 745 18.52 56.33 1.94
N LYS A 746 19.39 55.38 1.64
CA LYS A 746 19.19 54.38 0.60
C LYS A 746 19.66 53.02 1.09
N LEU A 747 18.98 51.97 0.67
CA LEU A 747 19.49 50.60 0.82
C LEU A 747 20.63 50.37 -0.18
N ASN A 748 21.57 49.48 0.13
CA ASN A 748 22.72 49.19 -0.75
C ASN A 748 22.32 48.80 -2.19
N GLU A 749 21.15 48.17 -2.36
CA GLU A 749 20.64 47.71 -3.64
C GLU A 749 19.83 48.78 -4.40
N GLU A 750 19.57 49.93 -3.78
CA GLU A 750 18.72 50.99 -4.33
C GLU A 750 19.53 52.10 -5.01
N ARG A 751 18.99 52.63 -6.13
CA ARG A 751 19.61 53.72 -6.89
C ARG A 751 19.30 55.12 -6.35
N TYR A 752 18.17 55.29 -5.66
CA TYR A 752 17.66 56.58 -5.23
C TYR A 752 17.55 56.64 -3.70
N TYR A 753 17.62 57.85 -3.15
CA TYR A 753 17.42 58.08 -1.71
C TYR A 753 15.93 58.28 -1.42
N SER A 754 15.48 57.69 -0.32
CA SER A 754 14.14 57.85 0.22
C SER A 754 14.10 58.98 1.25
N ASP A 755 13.04 59.79 1.19
CA ASP A 755 12.73 60.80 2.21
C ASP A 755 12.03 60.11 3.40
N LEU A 756 12.50 60.35 4.62
CA LEU A 756 11.95 59.72 5.82
C LEU A 756 10.76 60.48 6.40
N CYS A 757 9.81 59.73 6.96
CA CYS A 757 8.66 60.26 7.69
C CYS A 757 9.00 60.66 9.14
N MET A 758 8.05 61.35 9.79
CA MET A 758 8.16 61.79 11.18
C MET A 758 8.53 60.64 12.14
N PRO A 759 9.51 60.82 13.04
CA PRO A 759 9.86 59.83 14.05
C PRO A 759 8.70 59.61 15.02
N HIS A 760 8.56 58.38 15.53
CA HIS A 760 7.69 58.12 16.67
C HIS A 760 8.49 58.18 17.97
N VAL A 761 7.88 58.76 19.01
CA VAL A 761 8.45 58.83 20.36
C VAL A 761 8.09 57.55 21.11
N ARG A 762 9.08 56.87 21.67
CA ARG A 762 8.92 55.71 22.56
C ARG A 762 8.66 56.15 24.00
N ASP A 763 8.12 55.25 24.81
CA ASP A 763 7.83 55.51 26.23
C ASP A 763 9.09 55.83 27.07
N ASP A 764 10.26 55.37 26.62
CA ASP A 764 11.57 55.66 27.22
C ASP A 764 12.19 57.00 26.76
N GLY A 765 11.46 57.77 25.95
CA GLY A 765 11.90 59.07 25.42
C GLY A 765 12.90 58.98 24.27
N TRP A 766 13.19 57.79 23.75
CA TRP A 766 13.94 57.62 22.49
C TRP A 766 13.02 57.81 21.28
N LEU A 767 13.59 58.29 20.18
CA LEU A 767 12.93 58.41 18.89
C LEU A 767 13.23 57.17 18.06
N MET A 768 12.23 56.71 17.31
CA MET A 768 12.40 55.61 16.36
C MET A 768 11.83 56.01 15.00
N ILE A 769 12.60 55.72 13.95
CA ILE A 769 12.20 55.95 12.57
C ILE A 769 12.23 54.61 11.83
N GLU A 770 11.12 54.28 11.18
CA GLU A 770 11.02 53.12 10.30
C GLU A 770 11.75 53.41 8.98
N LEU A 771 12.66 52.52 8.59
CA LEU A 771 13.45 52.65 7.37
C LEU A 771 12.80 51.85 6.24
N TYR A 772 12.56 50.56 6.46
CA TYR A 772 11.88 49.70 5.49
C TYR A 772 11.37 48.42 6.15
N GLN A 773 10.59 47.64 5.40
CA GLN A 773 10.09 46.34 5.83
C GLN A 773 10.54 45.23 4.89
N PHE A 774 10.87 44.06 5.43
CA PHE A 774 11.18 42.86 4.64
C PHE A 774 10.64 41.60 5.30
N THR A 775 10.45 40.54 4.52
CA THR A 775 10.11 39.22 5.05
C THR A 775 11.38 38.42 5.22
N SER A 776 11.70 38.04 6.46
CA SER A 776 12.87 37.24 6.76
C SER A 776 12.63 35.77 6.38
N TYR A 777 13.39 35.21 5.45
CA TYR A 777 13.33 33.77 5.12
C TYR A 777 14.51 32.96 5.69
N LYS A 778 15.53 33.66 6.20
CA LYS A 778 16.76 33.11 6.79
C LYS A 778 17.08 33.90 8.05
N LYS A 779 17.79 33.27 9.00
CA LYS A 779 18.14 33.91 10.28
C LYS A 779 19.13 35.06 10.08
N GLU A 780 20.11 34.82 9.22
CA GLU A 780 21.11 35.79 8.82
C GLU A 780 20.62 36.57 7.61
N HIS A 781 20.55 37.89 7.79
CA HIS A 781 20.25 38.83 6.74
C HIS A 781 21.24 39.98 6.82
N ASP A 782 22.01 40.15 5.76
CA ASP A 782 22.96 41.25 5.63
C ASP A 782 22.25 42.48 5.10
N ILE A 783 22.30 43.56 5.86
CA ILE A 783 21.60 44.81 5.56
C ILE A 783 22.63 45.93 5.57
N GLY A 784 22.67 46.68 4.47
CA GLY A 784 23.46 47.88 4.35
C GLY A 784 22.58 49.09 4.03
N ILE A 785 22.72 50.14 4.82
CA ILE A 785 21.94 51.37 4.70
C ILE A 785 22.88 52.57 4.74
N HIS A 786 22.79 53.42 3.73
CA HIS A 786 23.61 54.64 3.62
C HIS A 786 22.76 55.88 3.91
N PHE A 787 23.16 56.69 4.89
CA PHE A 787 22.52 57.96 5.24
C PHE A 787 23.33 59.14 4.69
N LEU A 788 22.64 60.10 4.07
CA LEU A 788 23.27 61.35 3.62
C LEU A 788 23.63 62.27 4.79
N PRO A 789 24.64 63.13 4.60
CA PRO A 789 24.91 64.26 5.47
C PRO A 789 23.67 65.13 5.71
N LEU A 790 23.43 65.54 6.97
CA LEU A 790 22.42 66.55 7.29
C LEU A 790 22.97 67.95 6.95
N LEU A 791 22.93 68.32 5.68
CA LEU A 791 23.31 69.66 5.21
C LEU A 791 22.08 70.59 5.28
N ASN A 792 22.21 71.74 5.95
CA ASN A 792 21.19 72.79 6.13
C ASN A 792 20.14 72.64 7.26
N ILE A 793 20.54 72.26 8.47
CA ILE A 793 19.82 72.75 9.68
C ILE A 793 20.74 73.76 10.35
N ALA A 794 20.20 74.91 10.76
CA ALA A 794 20.90 75.97 11.50
C ALA A 794 21.27 75.53 12.94
N SER A 795 21.83 74.33 13.11
CA SER A 795 22.18 73.75 14.40
C SER A 795 23.46 72.93 14.29
N SER A 796 24.60 73.62 14.19
CA SER A 796 25.90 73.03 14.52
C SER A 796 26.02 72.58 15.98
N SER A 797 24.95 72.72 16.79
CA SER A 797 24.85 72.38 18.20
C SER A 797 23.95 71.19 18.53
N ILE A 798 23.26 70.58 17.55
CA ILE A 798 22.44 69.39 17.82
C ILE A 798 23.32 68.14 17.77
N GLU A 799 23.41 67.47 18.91
CA GLU A 799 24.07 66.18 19.03
C GLU A 799 23.02 65.07 18.95
N TYR A 800 23.32 64.05 18.15
CA TYR A 800 22.53 62.84 18.05
C TYR A 800 23.18 61.71 18.82
N PHE A 801 22.36 60.92 19.50
CA PHE A 801 22.73 59.72 20.24
C PHE A 801 22.06 58.55 19.52
N LEU A 802 22.84 57.63 18.97
CA LEU A 802 22.37 56.45 18.25
C LEU A 802 22.46 55.24 19.18
N GLU A 803 21.31 54.64 19.47
CA GLU A 803 21.25 53.41 20.23
C GLU A 803 21.59 52.21 19.36
N GLY A 804 20.99 52.14 18.17
CA GLY A 804 21.15 51.00 17.27
C GLY A 804 20.01 50.81 16.28
N VAL A 805 19.97 49.62 15.70
CA VAL A 805 18.96 49.22 14.72
C VAL A 805 18.06 48.17 15.34
N GLU A 806 16.75 48.43 15.32
CA GLU A 806 15.73 47.54 15.84
C GLU A 806 15.02 46.80 14.69
N PHE A 807 14.93 45.48 14.83
CA PHE A 807 14.20 44.56 13.96
C PHE A 807 12.95 44.10 14.69
N ARG A 808 11.84 44.79 14.44
CA ARG A 808 10.57 44.51 15.11
C ARG A 808 9.63 43.71 14.20
N PRO A 809 9.09 42.56 14.63
CA PRO A 809 8.04 41.85 13.90
C PRO A 809 6.82 42.75 13.67
N VAL A 810 6.33 42.80 12.43
CA VAL A 810 5.07 43.48 12.09
C VAL A 810 3.93 42.71 12.73
N GLN A 811 3.17 43.36 13.62
CA GLN A 811 1.96 42.80 14.19
C GLN A 811 0.80 43.08 13.24
N TYR A 812 0.25 42.03 12.63
CA TYR A 812 -1.04 42.13 11.99
C TYR A 812 -2.09 42.17 13.10
N VAL A 813 -2.82 43.29 13.20
CA VAL A 813 -4.05 43.30 13.98
C VAL A 813 -5.02 42.39 13.23
N SER A 814 -5.20 41.17 13.74
CA SER A 814 -6.17 40.19 13.23
C SER A 814 -7.59 40.59 13.55
#